data_AF-C9Z2F7-F1
#
_entry.id   AF-C9Z2F7-F1
#
_cell.length_a   1.000
_cell.length_b   1.000
_cell.length_c   1.000
_cell.angle_alpha   90.00
_cell.angle_beta   90.00
_cell.angle_gamma   90.00
#
_symmetry.space_group_name_H-M   'P 1'
#
loop_
_entity.id
_entity.type
_entity.pdbx_description
1 polymer ?
#
loop_
_entity_poly.entity_id
_entity_poly.type
_entity_poly.pdbx_seq_one_letter_code
_entity_poly.pdbx_strand_id
1 'polypeptide(L)'
;MAGERKRAGRPWGPARGSCVEINQLVAVVRSWLDESAVSVRELHARLTSEHFVAGAVPELRQLRDRLSGESLEWDLVEAVADVCFPNEQADPSQRRLGEARTLWDRAGANPTALTEAHELVPARELLEAKDRTIEVLQEMQRARQAYEAGEHGRQQALSMATWLLIMLGQAQAKVAELRRRLDALESMAVELPGSQGVVELLSRAQRQETELREQLVRAERERGIAQQVADHAARRIHVLEAELAELRLRMGEDGPSRTQEPAPLSPPDLHALSPDDATLNDVDRALEKARAVLDEEHEAVQQAANEVGYWSSSIPSAFPAEAGVSVPGQNLVNQPVELSGTTSNNPPTSQETAFPALESPRPPAAGSQGDISEAARQITQGRDPEDIVTRLCRAVVPTVADAIMVYLRDPIPVGDEEHVGPLVLRLQQVHPLHAGGSTALCEVHPGSALFEVLHGAMPVATDSPVGGAALPELLGEGHATPAGGHTVLVPLHGRRRIIGTAVLLHHAEQAFQEADLSIVADFATRSALAIDKSHNLQAAVQGLHLARSLADTLQIVADGVVTGLGYELACVNLVRPDGDLVVASFAGDSAAEATITGRVGSRASWDRRLSMGEAWGDLRFIPHTEGWVLDEDDVPQWYTDGPAPRFENEWHPSDRLFAPMYTPSASGASHGELLGVISVDRPFTRRRPRPDERRDLEEYAFQAAIAISNARLRANMQRALVRQEREQQALRASEESFRQAFEYAPSGMAIAEMGGDQHGRILRTNEALCRMLGRPASAMRRYSFSDLVHPEDIGTLLRTHAEGGRAELRLGRRDGTYLWVSLRCSVISDAADGPRFLLTHVEDIEERKHREFALAHRASHDALTGLPNSTELHARIGARLCALREHGSDAAAEGGDDPYLGHADQATSPHTHVWAPLGDDNTHGLAVVFFALRDFKAINTRFGHDAGDGVLIEIARRLSRAVRDGDTVARYGGDEFVILSDGFDPEDAHNAAAWMQSQIALPIPLGNETVCMHAAVGIAWAQCGTAPGDILWAARGFAS
;
A
#
# COMPACT_ATOMS: atom_id res chain seq x y z
N MET A 1 -60.58 -41.49 24.39
CA MET A 1 -60.34 -42.15 23.09
C MET A 1 -61.08 -41.34 22.03
N ALA A 2 -60.34 -40.83 21.04
CA ALA A 2 -60.72 -40.00 19.87
C ALA A 2 -61.32 -38.59 20.17
N GLY A 3 -60.76 -37.46 19.74
CA GLY A 3 -59.56 -37.23 18.94
C GLY A 3 -59.28 -35.73 18.80
N GLU A 4 -58.00 -35.39 18.71
CA GLU A 4 -57.50 -34.11 18.24
C GLU A 4 -58.05 -33.82 16.84
N ARG A 5 -58.71 -32.67 16.66
CA ARG A 5 -58.74 -31.94 15.38
C ARG A 5 -58.88 -30.43 15.64
N LYS A 6 -57.89 -29.81 16.31
CA LYS A 6 -57.63 -28.38 16.11
C LYS A 6 -56.74 -28.25 14.88
N ARG A 7 -57.21 -27.54 13.88
CA ARG A 7 -56.50 -27.35 12.62
C ARG A 7 -55.14 -26.67 12.85
N ALA A 8 -54.06 -27.25 12.33
CA ALA A 8 -52.82 -26.55 12.11
C ALA A 8 -52.97 -25.67 10.84
N GLY A 9 -53.53 -24.47 10.99
CA GLY A 9 -53.58 -23.43 9.96
C GLY A 9 -52.72 -22.23 10.36
N ARG A 10 -52.14 -21.53 9.38
CA ARG A 10 -51.36 -20.29 9.61
C ARG A 10 -52.12 -19.33 10.55
N PRO A 11 -51.45 -18.67 11.51
CA PRO A 11 -52.10 -17.66 12.35
C PRO A 11 -52.71 -16.55 11.49
N TRP A 12 -53.90 -16.07 11.89
CA TRP A 12 -54.55 -14.94 11.24
C TRP A 12 -53.66 -13.69 11.30
N GLY A 13 -53.63 -12.89 10.23
CA GLY A 13 -52.98 -11.58 10.24
C GLY A 13 -53.71 -10.57 11.15
N PRO A 14 -53.09 -9.41 11.45
CA PRO A 14 -53.69 -8.38 12.30
C PRO A 14 -55.05 -7.93 11.76
N ALA A 15 -55.99 -7.61 12.66
CA ALA A 15 -57.29 -7.07 12.28
C ALA A 15 -57.14 -5.62 11.76
N ARG A 16 -57.89 -5.29 10.71
CA ARG A 16 -57.85 -4.04 9.94
C ARG A 16 -59.22 -3.36 9.88
N GLY A 17 -60.03 -3.55 10.92
CA GLY A 17 -61.31 -2.88 11.11
C GLY A 17 -61.14 -1.38 11.33
N SER A 18 -62.17 -0.61 10.97
CA SER A 18 -62.20 0.85 11.07
C SER A 18 -62.35 1.40 12.49
N CYS A 19 -62.77 0.56 13.45
CA CYS A 19 -62.88 0.91 14.87
C CYS A 19 -62.62 -0.31 15.76
N VAL A 20 -62.48 -0.09 17.07
CA VAL A 20 -62.16 -1.15 18.05
C VAL A 20 -63.23 -2.26 18.03
N GLU A 21 -64.50 -1.89 17.96
CA GLU A 21 -65.62 -2.83 17.94
C GLU A 21 -65.61 -3.72 16.68
N ILE A 22 -65.25 -3.20 15.50
CA ILE A 22 -65.12 -4.01 14.28
C ILE A 22 -63.95 -5.00 14.40
N ASN A 23 -62.83 -4.59 15.00
CA ASN A 23 -61.72 -5.51 15.26
C ASN A 23 -62.09 -6.63 16.22
N GLN A 24 -62.87 -6.32 17.26
CA GLN A 24 -63.41 -7.32 18.19
C GLN A 24 -64.38 -8.27 17.49
N LEU A 25 -65.27 -7.74 16.64
CA LEU A 25 -66.20 -8.55 15.86
C LEU A 25 -65.47 -9.50 14.90
N VAL A 26 -64.43 -9.04 14.20
CA VAL A 26 -63.59 -9.88 13.34
C VAL A 26 -62.94 -11.02 14.11
N ALA A 27 -62.49 -10.77 15.35
CA ALA A 27 -61.92 -11.81 16.19
C ALA A 27 -62.96 -12.89 16.56
N VAL A 28 -64.20 -12.49 16.84
CA VAL A 28 -65.33 -13.41 17.12
C VAL A 28 -65.68 -14.25 15.89
N VAL A 29 -65.77 -13.64 14.70
CA VAL A 29 -66.09 -14.36 13.46
C VAL A 29 -64.97 -15.36 13.09
N ARG A 30 -63.71 -14.97 13.28
CA ARG A 30 -62.57 -15.87 13.07
C ARG A 30 -62.55 -17.02 14.06
N SER A 31 -62.91 -16.78 15.32
CA SER A 31 -62.97 -17.86 16.32
C SER A 31 -64.04 -18.89 15.99
N TRP A 32 -65.18 -18.50 15.40
CA TRP A 32 -66.18 -19.45 14.91
C TRP A 32 -65.66 -20.35 13.79
N LEU A 33 -64.92 -19.78 12.84
CA LEU A 33 -64.29 -20.55 11.75
C LEU A 33 -63.24 -21.53 12.29
N ASP A 34 -62.47 -21.10 13.28
CA ASP A 34 -61.46 -21.93 13.93
C ASP A 34 -62.10 -23.05 14.78
N GLU A 35 -63.18 -22.75 15.52
CA GLU A 35 -63.96 -23.72 16.30
C GLU A 35 -64.60 -24.81 15.42
N SER A 36 -65.24 -24.41 14.32
CA SER A 36 -65.85 -25.34 13.37
C SER A 36 -64.84 -25.97 12.39
N ALA A 37 -63.55 -25.61 12.51
CA ALA A 37 -62.46 -26.05 11.64
C ALA A 37 -62.73 -25.84 10.13
N VAL A 38 -63.50 -24.82 9.75
CA VAL A 38 -63.86 -24.48 8.36
C VAL A 38 -62.80 -23.53 7.78
N SER A 39 -62.29 -23.78 6.57
CA SER A 39 -61.23 -22.91 5.99
C SER A 39 -61.87 -21.78 5.23
N VAL A 40 -61.17 -20.66 5.00
CA VAL A 40 -61.72 -19.59 4.16
C VAL A 40 -62.07 -20.09 2.75
N ARG A 41 -61.31 -21.04 2.19
CA ARG A 41 -61.65 -21.68 0.91
C ARG A 41 -62.91 -22.54 0.99
N GLU A 42 -63.09 -23.25 2.08
CA GLU A 42 -64.24 -24.13 2.31
C GLU A 42 -65.50 -23.35 2.67
N LEU A 43 -65.35 -22.25 3.43
CA LEU A 43 -66.38 -21.24 3.64
C LEU A 43 -66.85 -20.69 2.29
N HIS A 44 -65.93 -20.20 1.45
CA HIS A 44 -66.26 -19.69 0.12
C HIS A 44 -67.00 -20.71 -0.76
N ALA A 45 -66.64 -22.00 -0.66
CA ALA A 45 -67.31 -23.06 -1.42
C ALA A 45 -68.73 -23.38 -0.94
N ARG A 46 -69.07 -23.05 0.31
CA ARG A 46 -70.39 -23.31 0.93
C ARG A 46 -71.32 -22.10 0.93
N LEU A 47 -70.78 -20.91 0.68
CA LEU A 47 -71.57 -19.69 0.51
C LEU A 47 -72.37 -19.73 -0.80
N THR A 48 -73.63 -19.33 -0.73
CA THR A 48 -74.55 -19.20 -1.88
C THR A 48 -75.02 -17.76 -2.02
N SER A 49 -75.55 -17.40 -3.19
CA SER A 49 -76.09 -16.06 -3.45
C SER A 49 -77.21 -15.63 -2.50
N GLU A 50 -77.91 -16.59 -1.87
CA GLU A 50 -78.99 -16.34 -0.91
C GLU A 50 -78.50 -15.74 0.42
N HIS A 51 -77.21 -15.92 0.75
CA HIS A 51 -76.62 -15.41 1.99
C HIS A 51 -76.26 -13.91 1.94
N PHE A 52 -76.37 -13.28 0.77
CA PHE A 52 -75.97 -11.89 0.59
C PHE A 52 -77.12 -11.10 -0.02
N VAL A 53 -77.44 -9.94 0.55
CA VAL A 53 -78.52 -9.07 0.04
C VAL A 53 -78.24 -8.62 -1.41
N ALA A 54 -76.96 -8.52 -1.81
CA ALA A 54 -76.55 -8.20 -3.18
C ALA A 54 -76.73 -9.36 -4.19
N GLY A 55 -77.08 -10.57 -3.74
CA GLY A 55 -77.34 -11.74 -4.61
C GLY A 55 -76.10 -12.35 -5.26
N ALA A 56 -74.89 -12.01 -4.83
CA ALA A 56 -73.63 -12.52 -5.37
C ALA A 56 -72.63 -12.86 -4.25
N VAL A 57 -71.94 -14.01 -4.38
CA VAL A 57 -70.91 -14.44 -3.43
C VAL A 57 -69.61 -13.68 -3.71
N PRO A 58 -68.99 -13.00 -2.72
CA PRO A 58 -67.73 -12.29 -2.91
C PRO A 58 -66.59 -13.23 -3.31
N GLU A 59 -65.68 -12.76 -4.18
CA GLU A 59 -64.51 -13.55 -4.57
C GLU A 59 -63.62 -13.90 -3.36
N LEU A 60 -62.90 -15.03 -3.42
CA LEU A 60 -62.06 -15.53 -2.32
C LEU A 60 -61.07 -14.48 -1.76
N ARG A 61 -60.54 -13.58 -2.61
CA ARG A 61 -59.66 -12.49 -2.15
C ARG A 61 -60.43 -11.47 -1.33
N GLN A 62 -61.55 -10.98 -1.85
CA GLN A 62 -62.42 -10.03 -1.17
C GLN A 62 -62.97 -10.61 0.14
N LEU A 63 -63.31 -11.90 0.16
CA LEU A 63 -63.72 -12.62 1.36
C LEU A 63 -62.62 -12.60 2.44
N ARG A 64 -61.35 -12.76 2.07
CA ARG A 64 -60.22 -12.69 3.01
C ARG A 64 -60.01 -11.28 3.54
N ASP A 65 -60.15 -10.28 2.69
CA ASP A 65 -60.01 -8.87 3.07
C ASP A 65 -61.14 -8.46 4.03
N ARG A 66 -62.39 -8.86 3.74
CA ARG A 66 -63.54 -8.68 4.64
C ARG A 66 -63.39 -9.40 5.97
N LEU A 67 -62.92 -10.65 5.96
CA LEU A 67 -62.56 -11.41 7.18
C LEU A 67 -61.32 -10.85 7.89
N SER A 68 -60.67 -9.82 7.35
CA SER A 68 -59.66 -9.03 8.05
C SER A 68 -60.19 -7.76 8.68
N GLY A 69 -61.46 -7.41 8.45
CA GLY A 69 -62.11 -6.20 8.96
C GLY A 69 -62.21 -5.08 7.92
N GLU A 70 -61.61 -5.25 6.76
CA GLU A 70 -61.65 -4.28 5.67
C GLU A 70 -63.01 -4.37 4.96
N SER A 71 -63.88 -3.38 5.21
CA SER A 71 -65.26 -3.34 4.69
C SER A 71 -66.10 -4.58 5.05
N LEU A 72 -66.02 -5.02 6.30
CA LEU A 72 -66.88 -6.10 6.83
C LEU A 72 -68.36 -5.70 6.71
N GLU A 73 -69.20 -6.61 6.23
CA GLU A 73 -70.66 -6.45 6.10
C GLU A 73 -71.37 -7.44 7.03
N TRP A 74 -72.55 -7.08 7.54
CA TRP A 74 -73.30 -7.93 8.47
C TRP A 74 -73.77 -9.25 7.83
N ASP A 75 -74.21 -9.21 6.58
CA ASP A 75 -74.63 -10.41 5.81
C ASP A 75 -73.54 -11.49 5.81
N LEU A 76 -72.26 -11.09 5.76
CA LEU A 76 -71.14 -12.03 5.83
C LEU A 76 -71.00 -12.67 7.21
N VAL A 77 -71.29 -11.93 8.29
CA VAL A 77 -71.26 -12.44 9.67
C VAL A 77 -72.34 -13.50 9.87
N GLU A 78 -73.54 -13.25 9.36
CA GLU A 78 -74.66 -14.20 9.37
C GLU A 78 -74.35 -15.45 8.54
N ALA A 79 -73.85 -15.25 7.32
CA ALA A 79 -73.47 -16.34 6.44
C ALA A 79 -72.36 -17.23 7.03
N VAL A 80 -71.39 -16.65 7.74
CA VAL A 80 -70.36 -17.43 8.44
C VAL A 80 -70.97 -18.25 9.58
N ALA A 81 -71.91 -17.69 10.34
CA ALA A 81 -72.59 -18.41 11.41
C ALA A 81 -73.41 -19.59 10.87
N ASP A 82 -74.17 -19.38 9.80
CA ASP A 82 -74.99 -20.42 9.15
C ASP A 82 -74.14 -21.58 8.61
N VAL A 83 -73.00 -21.26 7.98
CA VAL A 83 -72.08 -22.28 7.43
C VAL A 83 -71.33 -23.03 8.54
N CYS A 84 -70.97 -22.35 9.63
CA CYS A 84 -70.22 -22.96 10.73
C CYS A 84 -71.09 -23.79 11.67
N PHE A 85 -72.38 -23.45 11.81
CA PHE A 85 -73.30 -24.06 12.77
C PHE A 85 -74.69 -24.42 12.17
N PRO A 86 -74.76 -25.23 11.10
CA PRO A 86 -76.01 -25.46 10.36
C PRO A 86 -77.07 -26.30 11.09
N ASN A 87 -76.71 -27.00 12.17
CA ASN A 87 -77.58 -27.96 12.88
C ASN A 87 -77.70 -27.69 14.40
N GLU A 88 -77.24 -26.53 14.90
CA GLU A 88 -77.46 -26.16 16.30
C GLU A 88 -78.94 -25.80 16.53
N GLN A 89 -79.51 -26.18 17.69
CA GLN A 89 -80.86 -25.75 18.07
C GLN A 89 -80.93 -24.22 18.03
N ALA A 90 -82.07 -23.64 17.64
CA ALA A 90 -82.17 -22.21 17.33
C ALA A 90 -81.66 -21.26 18.45
N ASP A 91 -81.69 -21.69 19.70
CA ASP A 91 -81.39 -20.87 20.88
C ASP A 91 -79.89 -20.50 21.04
N PRO A 92 -78.92 -21.43 21.00
CA PRO A 92 -77.48 -21.11 21.05
C PRO A 92 -76.95 -20.30 19.84
N SER A 93 -77.38 -20.61 18.61
CA SER A 93 -76.95 -19.85 17.42
C SER A 93 -77.47 -18.41 17.45
N GLN A 94 -78.71 -18.21 17.89
CA GLN A 94 -79.28 -16.87 18.10
C GLN A 94 -78.54 -16.09 19.19
N ARG A 95 -78.04 -16.76 20.23
CA ARG A 95 -77.26 -16.12 21.29
C ARG A 95 -75.90 -15.62 20.79
N ARG A 96 -75.18 -16.43 20.00
CA ARG A 96 -73.89 -16.05 19.40
C ARG A 96 -74.05 -14.88 18.41
N LEU A 97 -75.08 -14.94 17.56
CA LEU A 97 -75.40 -13.84 16.65
C LEU A 97 -75.84 -12.59 17.40
N GLY A 98 -76.57 -12.73 18.51
CA GLY A 98 -76.94 -11.62 19.40
C GLY A 98 -75.73 -10.89 19.97
N GLU A 99 -74.72 -11.62 20.47
CA GLU A 99 -73.47 -11.03 20.98
C GLU A 99 -72.70 -10.30 19.87
N ALA A 100 -72.55 -10.91 18.69
CA ALA A 100 -71.95 -10.26 17.53
C ALA A 100 -72.74 -9.01 17.09
N ARG A 101 -74.07 -9.05 17.17
CA ARG A 101 -74.94 -7.95 16.77
C ARG A 101 -74.78 -6.75 17.71
N THR A 102 -74.60 -6.98 19.00
CA THR A 102 -74.33 -5.87 19.95
C THR A 102 -73.02 -5.15 19.64
N LEU A 103 -71.97 -5.85 19.18
CA LEU A 103 -70.72 -5.23 18.76
C LEU A 103 -70.89 -4.45 17.45
N TRP A 104 -71.64 -5.01 16.50
CA TRP A 104 -71.94 -4.36 15.23
C TRP A 104 -72.75 -3.07 15.40
N ASP A 105 -73.83 -3.11 16.19
CA ASP A 105 -74.69 -1.96 16.43
C ASP A 105 -73.94 -0.87 17.23
N ARG A 106 -73.06 -1.25 18.18
CA ARG A 106 -72.16 -0.31 18.86
C ARG A 106 -71.16 0.35 17.91
N ALA A 107 -70.58 -0.42 16.97
CA ALA A 107 -69.68 0.12 15.95
C ALA A 107 -70.39 1.17 15.06
N GLY A 108 -71.68 0.99 14.78
CA GLY A 108 -72.48 1.94 14.01
C GLY A 108 -72.96 3.17 14.81
N ALA A 109 -73.28 3.00 16.10
CA ALA A 109 -73.90 4.04 16.91
C ALA A 109 -72.92 4.94 17.66
N ASN A 110 -71.81 4.37 18.15
CA ASN A 110 -70.77 5.11 18.88
C ASN A 110 -69.41 4.42 18.69
N PRO A 111 -68.81 4.53 17.48
CA PRO A 111 -67.56 3.85 17.17
C PRO A 111 -66.44 4.37 18.06
N THR A 112 -65.82 3.48 18.83
CA THR A 112 -64.60 3.83 19.57
C THR A 112 -63.48 3.97 18.55
N ALA A 113 -63.05 5.21 18.30
CA ALA A 113 -61.91 5.49 17.45
C ALA A 113 -60.72 4.64 17.93
N LEU A 114 -60.04 3.97 16.99
CA LEU A 114 -58.78 3.29 17.29
C LEU A 114 -57.89 4.33 17.96
N THR A 115 -57.57 4.13 19.24
CA THR A 115 -57.00 5.18 20.08
C THR A 115 -55.56 5.50 19.67
N GLU A 116 -55.41 6.33 18.63
CA GLU A 116 -54.16 6.96 18.17
C GLU A 116 -53.83 8.20 19.02
N ALA A 117 -53.86 8.09 20.35
CA ALA A 117 -53.76 9.25 21.24
C ALA A 117 -52.54 9.27 22.18
N HIS A 118 -51.49 8.48 21.92
CA HIS A 118 -50.19 8.63 22.60
C HIS A 118 -48.95 8.51 21.70
N GLU A 119 -49.10 8.41 20.36
CA GLU A 119 -47.97 8.10 19.45
C GLU A 119 -47.71 9.12 18.32
N LEU A 120 -48.37 10.28 18.31
CA LEU A 120 -48.20 11.28 17.23
C LEU A 120 -47.14 12.36 17.47
N VAL A 121 -46.57 12.48 18.68
CA VAL A 121 -45.34 13.28 18.90
C VAL A 121 -44.10 12.52 18.42
N PRO A 122 -43.92 11.21 18.74
CA PRO A 122 -42.77 10.44 18.26
C PRO A 122 -42.72 10.25 16.74
N ALA A 123 -43.85 10.06 16.05
CA ALA A 123 -43.83 9.78 14.60
C ALA A 123 -43.38 10.98 13.76
N ARG A 124 -43.77 12.21 14.17
CA ARG A 124 -43.31 13.45 13.53
C ARG A 124 -41.84 13.73 13.86
N GLU A 125 -41.44 13.56 15.12
CA GLU A 125 -40.04 13.68 15.53
C GLU A 125 -39.15 12.62 14.86
N LEU A 126 -39.66 11.41 14.60
CA LEU A 126 -38.97 10.34 13.87
C LEU A 126 -38.88 10.62 12.37
N LEU A 127 -39.91 11.20 11.75
CA LEU A 127 -39.84 11.65 10.36
C LEU A 127 -38.84 12.81 10.20
N GLU A 128 -38.91 13.81 11.09
CA GLU A 128 -37.97 14.94 11.11
C GLU A 128 -36.54 14.46 11.39
N ALA A 129 -36.34 13.48 12.28
CA ALA A 129 -35.04 12.85 12.53
C ALA A 129 -34.53 12.04 11.32
N LYS A 130 -35.42 11.36 10.57
CA LYS A 130 -35.07 10.63 9.34
C LYS A 130 -34.67 11.57 8.20
N ASP A 131 -35.45 12.63 7.96
CA ASP A 131 -35.14 13.61 6.93
C ASP A 131 -33.81 14.32 7.26
N ARG A 132 -33.59 14.68 8.52
CA ARG A 132 -32.30 15.25 8.97
C ARG A 132 -31.14 14.27 8.83
N THR A 133 -31.36 12.98 9.07
CA THR A 133 -30.34 11.94 8.86
C THR A 133 -29.90 11.87 7.39
N ILE A 134 -30.86 11.97 6.44
CA ILE A 134 -30.56 11.98 5.01
C ILE A 134 -29.73 13.22 4.64
N GLU A 135 -30.10 14.40 5.15
CA GLU A 135 -29.35 15.63 4.95
C GLU A 135 -27.92 15.54 5.50
N VAL A 136 -27.75 15.05 6.73
CA VAL A 136 -26.44 14.87 7.38
C VAL A 136 -25.57 13.89 6.60
N LEU A 137 -26.12 12.79 6.08
CA LEU A 137 -25.38 11.84 5.24
C LEU A 137 -24.95 12.45 3.91
N GLN A 138 -25.80 13.29 3.29
CA GLN A 138 -25.45 14.01 2.06
C GLN A 138 -24.38 15.08 2.30
N GLU A 139 -24.47 15.84 3.39
CA GLU A 139 -23.44 16.79 3.81
C GLU A 139 -22.12 16.10 4.12
N MET A 140 -22.17 14.94 4.79
CA MET A 140 -20.99 14.14 5.13
C MET A 140 -20.32 13.59 3.86
N GLN A 141 -21.10 13.19 2.85
CA GLN A 141 -20.55 12.77 1.55
C GLN A 141 -19.82 13.92 0.84
N ARG A 142 -20.41 15.13 0.80
CA ARG A 142 -19.75 16.32 0.22
C ARG A 142 -18.47 16.68 0.98
N ALA A 143 -18.50 16.62 2.31
CA ALA A 143 -17.33 16.87 3.12
C ALA A 143 -16.21 15.83 2.88
N ARG A 144 -16.55 14.55 2.70
CA ARG A 144 -15.56 13.52 2.32
C ARG A 144 -14.94 13.76 0.95
N GLN A 145 -15.74 14.14 -0.05
CA GLN A 145 -15.24 14.48 -1.39
C GLN A 145 -14.29 15.68 -1.34
N ALA A 146 -14.61 16.71 -0.55
CA ALA A 146 -13.73 17.86 -0.38
C ALA A 146 -12.44 17.54 0.38
N TYR A 147 -12.50 16.63 1.35
CA TYR A 147 -11.31 16.11 2.04
C TYR A 147 -10.38 15.37 1.05
N GLU A 148 -10.94 14.49 0.22
CA GLU A 148 -10.19 13.75 -0.80
C GLU A 148 -9.54 14.68 -1.83
N ALA A 149 -10.29 15.67 -2.33
CA ALA A 149 -9.77 16.68 -3.25
C ALA A 149 -8.65 17.53 -2.62
N GLY A 150 -8.82 17.93 -1.35
CA GLY A 150 -7.81 18.68 -0.60
C GLY A 150 -6.52 17.87 -0.37
N GLU A 151 -6.63 16.59 0.01
CA GLU A 151 -5.46 15.72 0.17
C GLU A 151 -4.77 15.42 -1.18
N HIS A 152 -5.53 15.21 -2.25
CA HIS A 152 -4.98 15.00 -3.59
C HIS A 152 -4.19 16.23 -4.07
N GLY A 153 -4.81 17.41 -4.04
CA GLY A 153 -4.17 18.66 -4.43
C GLY A 153 -2.94 18.99 -3.59
N ARG A 154 -2.98 18.69 -2.28
CA ARG A 154 -1.82 18.83 -1.39
C ARG A 154 -0.65 17.94 -1.82
N GLN A 155 -0.92 16.68 -2.16
CA GLN A 155 0.10 15.72 -2.56
C GLN A 155 0.70 16.06 -3.94
N GLN A 156 -0.12 16.49 -4.89
CA GLN A 156 0.32 16.93 -6.22
C GLN A 156 1.18 18.20 -6.12
N ALA A 157 0.74 19.21 -5.39
CA ALA A 157 1.49 20.46 -5.20
C ALA A 157 2.84 20.22 -4.49
N LEU A 158 2.90 19.29 -3.52
CA LEU A 158 4.14 18.87 -2.88
C LEU A 158 5.11 18.20 -3.86
N SER A 159 4.59 17.31 -4.72
CA SER A 159 5.38 16.61 -5.73
C SER A 159 5.95 17.61 -6.75
N MET A 160 5.13 18.57 -7.18
CA MET A 160 5.53 19.64 -8.10
C MET A 160 6.60 20.56 -7.48
N ALA A 161 6.43 20.99 -6.24
CA ALA A 161 7.41 21.81 -5.53
C ALA A 161 8.78 21.10 -5.43
N THR A 162 8.76 19.80 -5.14
CA THR A 162 9.99 18.98 -5.07
C THR A 162 10.70 18.92 -6.42
N TRP A 163 9.95 18.74 -7.51
CA TRP A 163 10.50 18.70 -8.86
C TRP A 163 11.06 20.06 -9.30
N LEU A 164 10.34 21.16 -9.03
CA LEU A 164 10.77 22.53 -9.32
C LEU A 164 12.06 22.91 -8.57
N LEU A 165 12.21 22.45 -7.32
CA LEU A 165 13.44 22.63 -6.53
C LEU A 165 14.67 21.98 -7.19
N ILE A 166 14.52 20.78 -7.75
CA ILE A 166 15.61 20.07 -8.46
C ILE A 166 16.02 20.86 -9.70
N MET A 167 15.03 21.26 -10.52
CA MET A 167 15.27 22.04 -11.74
C MET A 167 15.90 23.39 -11.46
N LEU A 168 15.49 24.06 -10.39
CA LEU A 168 16.09 25.33 -9.96
C LEU A 168 17.59 25.17 -9.63
N GLY A 169 17.96 24.09 -8.93
CA GLY A 169 19.36 23.78 -8.65
C GLY A 169 20.20 23.58 -9.92
N GLN A 170 19.65 22.92 -10.94
CA GLN A 170 20.31 22.74 -12.24
C GLN A 170 20.46 24.07 -12.99
N ALA A 171 19.42 24.91 -13.00
CA ALA A 171 19.46 26.23 -13.64
C ALA A 171 20.52 27.14 -12.98
N GLN A 172 20.61 27.14 -11.65
CA GLN A 172 21.61 27.90 -10.90
C GLN A 172 23.04 27.46 -11.22
N ALA A 173 23.29 26.14 -11.29
CA ALA A 173 24.59 25.61 -11.68
C ALA A 173 24.98 26.06 -13.11
N LYS A 174 24.00 26.11 -14.02
CA LYS A 174 24.22 26.54 -15.40
C LYS A 174 24.52 28.03 -15.51
N VAL A 175 23.79 28.87 -14.77
CA VAL A 175 24.06 30.31 -14.66
C VAL A 175 25.49 30.55 -14.15
N ALA A 176 25.91 29.83 -13.11
CA ALA A 176 27.26 29.95 -12.55
C ALA A 176 28.37 29.47 -13.52
N GLU A 177 28.12 28.43 -14.33
CA GLU A 177 29.03 27.98 -15.39
C GLU A 177 29.19 29.03 -16.49
N LEU A 178 28.07 29.55 -17.01
CA LEU A 178 28.07 30.54 -18.10
C LEU A 178 28.71 31.87 -17.67
N ARG A 179 28.51 32.28 -16.41
CA ARG A 179 29.13 33.49 -15.85
C ARG A 179 30.65 33.36 -15.78
N ARG A 180 31.17 32.24 -15.24
CA ARG A 180 32.63 31.95 -15.23
C ARG A 180 33.24 31.94 -16.64
N ARG A 181 32.49 31.42 -17.63
CA ARG A 181 32.94 31.39 -19.02
C ARG A 181 32.98 32.79 -19.65
N LEU A 182 32.03 33.66 -19.28
CA LEU A 182 32.01 35.06 -19.70
C LEU A 182 33.19 35.83 -19.10
N ASP A 183 33.41 35.72 -17.79
CA ASP A 183 34.53 36.37 -17.08
C ASP A 183 35.90 35.95 -17.66
N ALA A 184 36.04 34.66 -18.00
CA ALA A 184 37.24 34.14 -18.64
C ALA A 184 37.47 34.76 -20.04
N LEU A 185 36.42 34.94 -20.84
CA LEU A 185 36.51 35.58 -22.17
C LEU A 185 36.84 37.07 -22.06
N GLU A 186 36.27 37.77 -21.07
CA GLU A 186 36.54 39.20 -20.81
C GLU A 186 38.00 39.41 -20.35
N SER A 187 38.54 38.51 -19.54
CA SER A 187 39.94 38.55 -19.08
C SER A 187 40.98 38.36 -20.18
N MET A 188 40.60 37.77 -21.33
CA MET A 188 41.50 37.49 -22.45
C MET A 188 41.69 38.68 -23.42
N ALA A 189 41.01 39.81 -23.23
CA ALA A 189 41.22 41.07 -23.96
C ALA A 189 41.26 40.98 -25.50
N VAL A 190 40.42 40.12 -26.10
CA VAL A 190 40.23 40.06 -27.56
C VAL A 190 38.73 40.08 -27.86
N GLU A 191 38.27 41.05 -28.65
CA GLU A 191 36.92 41.09 -29.21
C GLU A 191 36.71 39.88 -30.15
N LEU A 192 36.28 38.76 -29.58
CA LEU A 192 35.92 37.56 -30.33
C LEU A 192 34.39 37.51 -30.53
N PRO A 193 33.88 37.10 -31.72
CA PRO A 193 32.45 36.95 -32.02
C PRO A 193 31.66 35.96 -31.13
N GLY A 194 32.30 35.32 -30.15
CA GLY A 194 31.70 34.32 -29.27
C GLY A 194 31.11 34.85 -27.96
N SER A 195 31.41 36.09 -27.55
CA SER A 195 30.91 36.68 -26.30
C SER A 195 29.40 36.93 -26.34
N GLN A 196 28.87 37.40 -27.48
CA GLN A 196 27.43 37.66 -27.67
C GLN A 196 26.58 36.40 -27.47
N GLY A 197 27.03 35.24 -27.96
CA GLY A 197 26.30 33.97 -27.81
C GLY A 197 26.27 33.46 -26.36
N VAL A 198 27.33 33.69 -25.58
CA VAL A 198 27.37 33.32 -24.15
C VAL A 198 26.47 34.24 -23.33
N VAL A 199 26.44 35.54 -23.63
CA VAL A 199 25.53 36.51 -22.99
C VAL A 199 24.07 36.14 -23.22
N GLU A 200 23.69 35.79 -24.45
CA GLU A 200 22.30 35.39 -24.77
C GLU A 200 21.87 34.12 -24.02
N LEU A 201 22.75 33.10 -23.96
CA LEU A 201 22.50 31.87 -23.20
C LEU A 201 22.39 32.14 -21.69
N LEU A 202 23.20 33.05 -21.15
CA LEU A 202 23.14 33.44 -19.74
C LEU A 202 21.82 34.15 -19.43
N SER A 203 21.40 35.10 -20.26
CA SER A 203 20.10 35.80 -20.10
C SER A 203 18.91 34.85 -20.24
N ARG A 204 19.00 33.79 -21.06
CA ARG A 204 17.98 32.74 -21.13
C ARG A 204 17.94 31.91 -19.85
N ALA A 205 19.09 31.46 -19.36
CA ALA A 205 19.18 30.66 -18.12
C ALA A 205 18.70 31.44 -16.88
N GLN A 206 19.02 32.74 -16.78
CA GLN A 206 18.54 33.62 -15.71
C GLN A 206 17.02 33.80 -15.73
N ARG A 207 16.39 33.93 -16.92
CA ARG A 207 14.93 33.99 -17.03
C ARG A 207 14.26 32.69 -16.59
N GLN A 208 14.82 31.55 -16.97
CA GLN A 208 14.34 30.23 -16.53
C GLN A 208 14.45 30.06 -15.01
N GLU A 209 15.53 30.56 -14.41
CA GLU A 209 15.70 30.55 -12.95
C GLU A 209 14.61 31.36 -12.23
N THR A 210 14.33 32.59 -12.70
CA THR A 210 13.28 33.44 -12.11
C THR A 210 11.90 32.77 -12.21
N GLU A 211 11.57 32.19 -13.36
CA GLU A 211 10.30 31.52 -13.58
C GLU A 211 10.14 30.27 -12.70
N LEU A 212 11.20 29.46 -12.55
CA LEU A 212 11.19 28.29 -11.65
C LEU A 212 10.93 28.69 -10.19
N ARG A 213 11.46 29.82 -9.75
CA ARG A 213 11.20 30.35 -8.39
C ARG A 213 9.75 30.80 -8.23
N GLU A 214 9.17 31.47 -9.22
CA GLU A 214 7.77 31.90 -9.19
C GLU A 214 6.80 30.71 -9.10
N GLN A 215 7.03 29.67 -9.92
CA GLN A 215 6.20 28.46 -9.89
C GLN A 215 6.36 27.67 -8.58
N LEU A 216 7.56 27.68 -7.96
CA LEU A 216 7.77 27.05 -6.67
C LEU A 216 6.93 27.71 -5.57
N VAL A 217 6.96 29.05 -5.49
CA VAL A 217 6.15 29.82 -4.55
C VAL A 217 4.66 29.57 -4.76
N ARG A 218 4.23 29.47 -6.03
CA ARG A 218 2.85 29.12 -6.37
C ARG A 218 2.46 27.74 -5.85
N ALA A 219 3.28 26.72 -6.10
CA ALA A 219 3.01 25.35 -5.65
C ALA A 219 2.93 25.25 -4.11
N GLU A 220 3.80 25.96 -3.38
CA GLU A 220 3.74 26.01 -1.92
C GLU A 220 2.45 26.67 -1.40
N ARG A 221 2.00 27.75 -2.06
CA ARG A 221 0.73 28.42 -1.73
C ARG A 221 -0.47 27.49 -1.95
N GLU A 222 -0.54 26.83 -3.11
CA GLU A 222 -1.62 25.91 -3.44
C GLU A 222 -1.67 24.71 -2.48
N ARG A 223 -0.50 24.18 -2.10
CA ARG A 223 -0.39 23.16 -1.05
C ARG A 223 -1.00 23.61 0.28
N GLY A 224 -0.75 24.86 0.67
CA GLY A 224 -1.30 25.44 1.90
C GLY A 224 -2.83 25.57 1.87
N ILE A 225 -3.38 26.04 0.74
CA ILE A 225 -4.84 26.15 0.55
C ILE A 225 -5.49 24.76 0.59
N ALA A 226 -4.92 23.78 -0.11
CA ALA A 226 -5.42 22.41 -0.15
C ALA A 226 -5.46 21.75 1.24
N GLN A 227 -4.42 21.97 2.06
CA GLN A 227 -4.40 21.53 3.47
C GLN A 227 -5.53 22.17 4.28
N GLN A 228 -5.75 23.48 4.15
CA GLN A 228 -6.79 24.19 4.91
C GLN A 228 -8.20 23.69 4.57
N VAL A 229 -8.45 23.40 3.29
CA VAL A 229 -9.72 22.83 2.82
C VAL A 229 -9.91 21.41 3.36
N ALA A 230 -8.87 20.57 3.33
CA ALA A 230 -8.91 19.23 3.92
C ALA A 230 -9.18 19.27 5.43
N ASP A 231 -8.50 20.14 6.18
CA ASP A 231 -8.71 20.30 7.62
C ASP A 231 -10.13 20.77 7.95
N HIS A 232 -10.67 21.69 7.15
CA HIS A 232 -12.04 22.18 7.31
C HIS A 232 -13.06 21.08 7.05
N ALA A 233 -12.87 20.31 5.97
CA ALA A 233 -13.69 19.17 5.62
C ALA A 233 -13.66 18.08 6.72
N ALA A 234 -12.47 17.76 7.25
CA ALA A 234 -12.29 16.81 8.34
C ALA A 234 -13.03 17.23 9.62
N ARG A 235 -12.94 18.51 10.01
CA ARG A 235 -13.71 19.05 11.14
C ARG A 235 -15.22 18.94 10.89
N ARG A 236 -15.68 19.23 9.67
CA ARG A 236 -17.09 19.13 9.31
C ARG A 236 -17.59 17.68 9.38
N ILE A 237 -16.81 16.71 8.90
CA ILE A 237 -17.13 15.28 9.01
C ILE A 237 -17.30 14.90 10.49
N HIS A 238 -16.37 15.29 11.36
CA HIS A 238 -16.45 14.96 12.78
C HIS A 238 -17.71 15.51 13.45
N VAL A 239 -18.10 16.75 13.14
CA VAL A 239 -19.35 17.36 13.64
C VAL A 239 -20.57 16.60 13.14
N LEU A 240 -20.61 16.25 11.85
CA LEU A 240 -21.72 15.50 11.24
C LEU A 240 -21.82 14.06 11.77
N GLU A 241 -20.70 13.41 12.10
CA GLU A 241 -20.68 12.09 12.73
C GLU A 241 -21.27 12.13 14.13
N ALA A 242 -20.98 13.18 14.91
CA ALA A 242 -21.59 13.39 16.22
C ALA A 242 -23.10 13.67 16.12
N GLU A 243 -23.52 14.50 15.17
CA GLU A 243 -24.95 14.79 14.90
C GLU A 243 -25.69 13.51 14.45
N LEU A 244 -25.08 12.70 13.58
CA LEU A 244 -25.64 11.42 13.12
C LEU A 244 -25.79 10.41 14.28
N ALA A 245 -24.83 10.37 15.20
CA ALA A 245 -24.90 9.52 16.39
C ALA A 245 -26.08 9.93 17.30
N GLU A 246 -26.30 11.23 17.48
CA GLU A 246 -27.43 11.76 18.25
C GLU A 246 -28.78 11.45 17.57
N LEU A 247 -28.88 11.59 16.24
CA LEU A 247 -30.08 11.26 15.48
C LEU A 247 -30.42 9.76 15.53
N ARG A 248 -29.41 8.87 15.48
CA ARG A 248 -29.60 7.42 15.64
C ARG A 248 -30.12 7.03 17.01
N LEU A 249 -29.60 7.67 18.07
CA LEU A 249 -30.12 7.52 19.43
C LEU A 249 -31.60 7.94 19.53
N ARG A 250 -31.98 9.05 18.87
CA ARG A 250 -33.39 9.50 18.81
C ARG A 250 -34.29 8.55 18.01
N MET A 251 -33.74 7.84 17.03
CA MET A 251 -34.48 6.84 16.24
C MET A 251 -34.59 5.45 16.89
N GLY A 252 -33.97 5.23 18.05
CA GLY A 252 -34.01 3.95 18.76
C GLY A 252 -33.21 2.83 18.12
N GLU A 253 -32.21 3.17 17.29
CA GLU A 253 -31.28 2.19 16.70
C GLU A 253 -30.17 1.85 17.70
N ASP A 254 -30.28 0.71 18.40
CA ASP A 254 -29.23 0.20 19.26
C ASP A 254 -28.14 -0.51 18.44
N GLY A 255 -27.01 0.18 18.27
CA GLY A 255 -25.72 -0.45 17.95
C GLY A 255 -24.81 0.36 17.01
N PRO A 256 -23.48 0.38 17.25
CA PRO A 256 -22.53 0.98 16.32
C PRO A 256 -22.48 0.12 15.05
N SER A 257 -23.13 0.57 13.98
CA SER A 257 -22.84 0.07 12.64
C SER A 257 -21.41 0.47 12.31
N ARG A 258 -20.53 -0.53 12.20
CA ARG A 258 -19.12 -0.43 11.83
C ARG A 258 -19.01 0.49 10.61
N THR A 259 -18.60 1.74 10.82
CA THR A 259 -18.23 2.65 9.74
C THR A 259 -17.07 1.98 9.03
N GLN A 260 -17.26 1.62 7.76
CA GLN A 260 -16.15 1.29 6.89
C GLN A 260 -15.24 2.52 6.90
N GLU A 261 -14.03 2.36 7.44
CA GLU A 261 -12.93 3.26 7.15
C GLU A 261 -12.85 3.39 5.61
N PRO A 262 -12.69 4.61 5.08
CA PRO A 262 -12.44 4.79 3.66
C PRO A 262 -11.25 3.90 3.28
N ALA A 263 -11.42 3.12 2.21
CA ALA A 263 -10.34 2.29 1.69
C ALA A 263 -9.10 3.16 1.46
N PRO A 264 -7.88 2.69 1.79
CA PRO A 264 -6.67 3.45 1.53
C PRO A 264 -6.65 3.84 0.04
N LEU A 265 -6.57 5.14 -0.22
CA LEU A 265 -6.42 5.68 -1.56
C LEU A 265 -5.26 4.95 -2.24
N SER A 266 -5.50 4.39 -3.42
CA SER A 266 -4.42 3.93 -4.30
C SER A 266 -3.46 5.10 -4.48
N PRO A 267 -2.14 4.88 -4.39
CA PRO A 267 -1.18 5.95 -4.67
C PRO A 267 -1.51 6.53 -6.06
N PRO A 268 -1.49 7.87 -6.22
CA PRO A 268 -1.73 8.48 -7.52
C PRO A 268 -0.77 7.85 -8.54
N ASP A 269 -1.28 7.51 -9.73
CA ASP A 269 -0.44 7.10 -10.85
C ASP A 269 0.50 8.26 -11.16
N LEU A 270 1.74 8.13 -10.68
CA LEU A 270 2.83 9.05 -10.97
C LEU A 270 3.19 8.86 -12.44
N HIS A 271 2.44 9.50 -13.34
CA HIS A 271 2.87 9.71 -14.71
C HIS A 271 4.01 10.73 -14.74
N ALA A 272 5.19 10.20 -14.42
CA ALA A 272 6.54 10.58 -14.80
C ALA A 272 6.71 11.91 -15.55
N LEU A 273 7.14 12.94 -14.81
CA LEU A 273 8.22 13.78 -15.31
C LEU A 273 9.53 13.10 -14.89
N SER A 274 10.16 12.38 -15.82
CA SER A 274 11.48 11.82 -15.58
C SER A 274 12.51 12.96 -15.52
N PRO A 275 13.43 12.98 -14.54
CA PRO A 275 14.53 13.95 -14.47
C PRO A 275 15.54 13.86 -15.63
N ASP A 276 15.39 12.89 -16.54
CA ASP A 276 16.42 12.50 -17.50
C ASP A 276 16.43 13.29 -18.83
N ASP A 277 15.47 14.19 -19.09
CA ASP A 277 15.47 15.01 -20.32
C ASP A 277 16.11 16.39 -20.08
N ALA A 278 17.46 16.42 -20.06
CA ALA A 278 18.24 17.63 -19.84
C ALA A 278 18.80 18.21 -21.15
N THR A 279 17.97 18.93 -21.92
CA THR A 279 18.42 19.98 -22.84
C THR A 279 17.73 21.32 -22.55
N LEU A 280 18.34 22.43 -22.96
CA LEU A 280 17.85 23.80 -22.70
C LEU A 280 16.41 24.08 -23.22
N ASN A 281 15.89 23.23 -24.11
CA ASN A 281 14.53 23.30 -24.64
C ASN A 281 13.51 22.47 -23.83
N ASP A 282 13.97 21.57 -22.97
CA ASP A 282 13.11 20.71 -22.15
C ASP A 282 12.61 21.42 -20.89
N VAL A 283 13.37 22.41 -20.39
CA VAL A 283 13.00 23.23 -19.22
C VAL A 283 11.72 24.04 -19.48
N ASP A 284 11.60 24.67 -20.65
CA ASP A 284 10.44 25.51 -20.99
C ASP A 284 9.16 24.65 -21.11
N ARG A 285 9.27 23.48 -21.77
CA ARG A 285 8.18 22.51 -21.90
C ARG A 285 7.78 21.89 -20.56
N ALA A 286 8.74 21.70 -19.67
CA ALA A 286 8.49 21.13 -18.36
C ALA A 286 7.86 22.17 -17.41
N LEU A 287 8.23 23.45 -17.53
CA LEU A 287 7.54 24.57 -16.87
C LEU A 287 6.07 24.70 -17.35
N GLU A 288 5.79 24.54 -18.64
CA GLU A 288 4.42 24.52 -19.16
C GLU A 288 3.58 23.39 -18.55
N LYS A 289 4.14 22.19 -18.44
CA LYS A 289 3.47 21.06 -17.80
C LYS A 289 3.23 21.29 -16.30
N ALA A 290 4.21 21.85 -15.61
CA ALA A 290 4.10 22.16 -14.19
C ALA A 290 2.95 23.13 -13.93
N ARG A 291 2.81 24.17 -14.75
CA ARG A 291 1.70 25.14 -14.67
C ARG A 291 0.35 24.46 -14.91
N ALA A 292 0.22 23.63 -15.93
CA ALA A 292 -1.04 22.96 -16.25
C ALA A 292 -1.54 22.06 -15.11
N VAL A 293 -0.63 21.33 -14.46
CA VAL A 293 -0.98 20.49 -13.30
C VAL A 293 -1.41 21.36 -12.10
N LEU A 294 -0.69 22.44 -11.80
CA LEU A 294 -1.06 23.35 -10.71
C LEU A 294 -2.42 24.04 -10.99
N ASP A 295 -2.70 24.43 -12.24
CA ASP A 295 -4.00 25.01 -12.63
C ASP A 295 -5.15 24.02 -12.42
N GLU A 296 -4.99 22.76 -12.85
CA GLU A 296 -6.00 21.70 -12.71
C GLU A 296 -6.31 21.42 -11.23
N GLU A 297 -5.28 21.25 -10.40
CA GLU A 297 -5.43 21.00 -8.97
C GLU A 297 -6.02 22.23 -8.24
N HIS A 298 -5.64 23.44 -8.64
CA HIS A 298 -6.20 24.67 -8.10
C HIS A 298 -7.72 24.74 -8.31
N GLU A 299 -8.20 24.45 -9.52
CA GLU A 299 -9.64 24.46 -9.83
C GLU A 299 -10.41 23.41 -9.02
N ALA A 300 -9.87 22.18 -8.93
CA ALA A 300 -10.49 21.10 -8.18
C ALA A 300 -10.63 21.43 -6.67
N VAL A 301 -9.56 21.97 -6.06
CA VAL A 301 -9.58 22.37 -4.64
C VAL A 301 -10.53 23.55 -4.39
N GLN A 302 -10.60 24.51 -5.32
CA GLN A 302 -11.53 25.65 -5.21
C GLN A 302 -12.99 25.23 -5.30
N GLN A 303 -13.31 24.30 -6.21
CA GLN A 303 -14.67 23.75 -6.30
C GLN A 303 -15.05 23.03 -5.00
N ALA A 304 -14.18 22.16 -4.51
CA ALA A 304 -14.38 21.45 -3.23
C ALA A 304 -14.58 22.42 -2.06
N ALA A 305 -13.78 23.48 -1.97
CA ALA A 305 -13.89 24.51 -0.94
C ALA A 305 -15.25 25.23 -0.95
N ASN A 306 -15.79 25.51 -2.14
CA ASN A 306 -17.12 26.11 -2.30
C ASN A 306 -18.23 25.16 -1.83
N GLU A 307 -18.14 23.87 -2.17
CA GLU A 307 -19.14 22.85 -1.83
C GLU A 307 -19.29 22.64 -0.31
N VAL A 308 -18.20 22.79 0.45
CA VAL A 308 -18.20 22.71 1.93
C VAL A 308 -18.33 24.07 2.64
N GLY A 309 -18.58 25.14 1.89
CA GLY A 309 -18.75 26.48 2.46
C GLY A 309 -17.51 26.99 3.20
N TYR A 310 -16.31 26.61 2.77
CA TYR A 310 -15.06 27.10 3.34
C TYR A 310 -14.98 28.64 3.27
N TRP A 311 -15.35 29.20 2.11
CA TRP A 311 -15.33 30.65 1.86
C TRP A 311 -16.52 31.40 2.47
N SER A 312 -17.59 30.71 2.88
CA SER A 312 -18.80 31.33 3.44
C SER A 312 -18.81 31.40 4.98
N SER A 313 -17.84 30.75 5.65
CA SER A 313 -17.61 30.90 7.09
C SER A 313 -16.96 32.25 7.40
N SER A 314 -17.77 33.31 7.36
CA SER A 314 -17.44 34.59 7.99
C SER A 314 -17.20 34.34 9.49
N ILE A 315 -16.01 34.65 9.98
CA ILE A 315 -15.70 34.74 11.41
C ILE A 315 -16.76 35.65 12.06
N PRO A 316 -17.54 35.20 13.06
CA PRO A 316 -18.37 36.10 13.85
C PRO A 316 -17.45 36.93 14.76
N SER A 317 -17.34 38.23 14.49
CA SER A 317 -16.78 39.19 15.42
C SER A 317 -17.76 39.43 16.58
N ALA A 318 -17.73 38.59 17.62
CA ALA A 318 -18.23 38.94 18.97
C ALA A 318 -17.98 37.79 19.96
N PHE A 319 -17.06 37.98 20.89
CA PHE A 319 -17.17 37.39 22.23
C PHE A 319 -16.98 38.49 23.28
N PRO A 320 -17.84 38.57 24.31
CA PRO A 320 -17.74 39.54 25.40
C PRO A 320 -16.68 39.14 26.43
N ALA A 321 -16.21 40.13 27.17
CA ALA A 321 -15.18 40.02 28.20
C ALA A 321 -15.66 39.33 29.50
N GLU A 322 -14.71 38.67 30.17
CA GLU A 322 -14.67 38.19 31.58
C GLU A 322 -15.57 36.97 31.93
N ALA A 323 -15.14 35.93 32.65
CA ALA A 323 -14.21 35.85 33.77
C ALA A 323 -13.42 34.51 33.80
N GLY A 324 -12.26 34.52 34.49
CA GLY A 324 -11.15 33.62 34.28
C GLY A 324 -11.19 32.23 34.95
N VAL A 325 -10.39 31.32 34.40
CA VAL A 325 -9.44 30.45 35.13
C VAL A 325 -8.29 30.12 34.15
N SER A 326 -7.05 30.35 34.60
CA SER A 326 -5.81 30.08 33.85
C SER A 326 -5.33 28.63 34.03
N VAL A 327 -4.90 27.99 32.95
CA VAL A 327 -3.91 26.90 32.96
C VAL A 327 -2.95 27.12 31.77
N PRO A 328 -1.61 27.06 31.95
CA PRO A 328 -0.65 27.68 31.03
C PRO A 328 -0.07 26.71 29.98
N GLY A 329 0.19 27.26 28.79
CA GLY A 329 1.16 26.69 27.84
C GLY A 329 0.55 26.06 26.59
N GLN A 330 0.00 26.88 25.70
CA GLN A 330 -0.03 26.64 24.25
C GLN A 330 -0.62 27.87 23.57
N ASN A 331 0.25 28.70 22.99
CA ASN A 331 -0.02 29.54 21.81
C ASN A 331 1.22 30.39 21.54
N LEU A 332 1.98 30.01 20.50
CA LEU A 332 2.78 30.92 19.66
C LEU A 332 3.33 30.11 18.47
N VAL A 333 2.46 29.76 17.51
CA VAL A 333 2.83 29.59 16.11
C VAL A 333 1.65 30.04 15.26
N ASN A 334 1.67 31.32 14.89
CA ASN A 334 1.20 31.84 13.60
C ASN A 334 1.19 33.37 13.66
N GLN A 335 2.35 33.98 13.41
CA GLN A 335 2.38 35.25 12.69
C GLN A 335 3.49 35.18 11.63
N PRO A 336 3.16 35.38 10.35
CA PRO A 336 4.14 35.70 9.32
C PRO A 336 4.60 37.16 9.53
N VAL A 337 5.91 37.35 9.63
CA VAL A 337 6.54 38.65 9.55
C VAL A 337 6.74 38.97 8.07
N GLU A 338 5.98 39.92 7.54
CA GLU A 338 6.35 40.65 6.33
C GLU A 338 6.77 42.07 6.71
N LEU A 339 7.98 42.44 6.29
CA LEU A 339 8.43 43.82 6.21
C LEU A 339 7.88 44.46 4.93
N SER A 340 7.43 45.72 5.10
CA SER A 340 7.27 46.78 4.10
C SER A 340 6.29 46.57 2.94
N GLY A 341 5.09 47.14 3.10
CA GLY A 341 4.24 47.62 2.04
C GLY A 341 3.45 48.82 2.55
N THR A 342 3.89 50.03 2.21
CA THR A 342 3.15 51.26 2.47
C THR A 342 1.78 51.19 1.80
N THR A 343 0.70 51.23 2.58
CA THR A 343 -0.64 51.50 2.05
C THR A 343 -1.03 52.95 2.31
N SER A 344 -1.28 53.66 1.21
CA SER A 344 -1.95 54.95 1.17
C SER A 344 -3.40 54.76 1.62
N ASN A 345 -3.69 54.93 2.91
CA ASN A 345 -5.00 55.40 3.43
C ASN A 345 -5.03 55.33 4.96
N ASN A 346 -4.49 56.36 5.62
CA ASN A 346 -5.01 56.80 6.91
C ASN A 346 -4.90 58.34 7.01
N PRO A 347 -5.94 59.05 7.49
CA PRO A 347 -6.00 60.51 7.48
C PRO A 347 -5.05 61.10 8.53
N PRO A 348 -4.57 62.34 8.33
CA PRO A 348 -3.59 62.96 9.21
C PRO A 348 -4.30 63.38 10.50
N THR A 349 -3.96 62.74 11.62
CA THR A 349 -4.34 63.25 12.94
C THR A 349 -3.09 63.34 13.78
N SER A 350 -2.44 64.50 13.73
CA SER A 350 -1.86 65.22 14.87
C SER A 350 -1.10 66.42 14.35
N GLN A 351 -1.59 67.60 14.74
CA GLN A 351 -1.03 68.90 14.44
C GLN A 351 0.37 69.06 15.04
N GLU A 352 1.20 69.78 14.29
CA GLU A 352 2.42 70.46 14.74
C GLU A 352 2.22 71.12 16.11
N THR A 353 3.01 70.71 17.09
CA THR A 353 3.35 71.58 18.23
C THR A 353 4.83 71.41 18.53
N ALA A 354 5.61 72.43 18.19
CA ALA A 354 6.98 72.60 18.63
C ALA A 354 7.01 72.70 20.17
N PHE A 355 7.78 71.83 20.82
CA PHE A 355 8.15 71.99 22.23
C PHE A 355 9.54 72.65 22.33
N PRO A 356 9.77 73.57 23.28
CA PRO A 356 11.02 74.31 23.36
C PRO A 356 12.15 73.46 23.95
N ALA A 357 13.37 73.76 23.51
CA ALA A 357 14.60 73.17 23.99
C ALA A 357 14.73 73.27 25.52
N LEU A 358 14.78 72.11 26.18
CA LEU A 358 15.17 72.00 27.58
C LEU A 358 16.68 71.80 27.64
N GLU A 359 17.41 72.89 27.85
CA GLU A 359 18.75 72.84 28.45
C GLU A 359 18.65 72.06 29.77
N SER A 360 19.20 70.85 29.79
CA SER A 360 19.44 70.09 31.01
C SER A 360 20.94 70.04 31.25
N PRO A 361 21.46 70.45 32.42
CA PRO A 361 22.89 70.41 32.68
C PRO A 361 23.38 68.97 32.78
N ARG A 362 24.56 68.73 32.19
CA ARG A 362 25.32 67.47 32.22
C ARG A 362 25.31 66.84 33.62
N PRO A 363 24.97 65.54 33.80
CA PRO A 363 25.35 64.84 35.02
C PRO A 363 26.90 64.82 35.09
N PRO A 364 27.51 64.84 36.29
CA PRO A 364 28.95 64.83 36.42
C PRO A 364 29.51 63.56 35.75
N ALA A 365 30.60 63.73 35.00
CA ALA A 365 31.28 62.66 34.27
C ALA A 365 31.45 61.42 35.16
N ALA A 366 31.08 60.24 34.64
CA ALA A 366 31.39 58.95 35.24
C ALA A 366 32.93 58.76 35.21
N GLY A 367 33.61 59.37 36.18
CA GLY A 367 35.07 59.51 36.22
C GLY A 367 35.78 58.42 37.02
N SER A 368 35.12 57.31 37.35
CA SER A 368 35.76 56.19 38.05
C SER A 368 36.07 55.05 37.07
N GLN A 369 37.27 54.47 37.17
CA GLN A 369 37.69 53.31 36.37
C GLN A 369 36.77 52.08 36.59
N GLY A 370 36.02 52.05 37.69
CA GLY A 370 35.01 51.03 37.98
C GLY A 370 33.75 51.14 37.10
N ASP A 371 33.27 52.36 36.82
CA ASP A 371 32.07 52.58 36.01
C ASP A 371 32.30 52.19 34.54
N ILE A 372 33.50 52.48 34.01
CA ILE A 372 33.91 52.10 32.65
C ILE A 372 33.99 50.57 32.53
N SER A 373 34.55 49.90 33.53
CA SER A 373 34.65 48.43 33.54
C SER A 373 33.28 47.76 33.62
N GLU A 374 32.34 48.34 34.35
CA GLU A 374 30.97 47.82 34.47
C GLU A 374 30.17 48.05 33.19
N ALA A 375 30.26 49.23 32.57
CA ALA A 375 29.64 49.51 31.27
C ALA A 375 30.18 48.56 30.18
N ALA A 376 31.49 48.34 30.15
CA ALA A 376 32.12 47.40 29.23
C ALA A 376 31.64 45.96 29.44
N ARG A 377 31.41 45.54 30.70
CA ARG A 377 30.86 44.23 31.03
C ARG A 377 29.42 44.08 30.52
N GLN A 378 28.60 45.11 30.70
CA GLN A 378 27.20 45.10 30.24
C GLN A 378 27.08 44.99 28.72
N ILE A 379 27.97 45.66 27.96
CA ILE A 379 28.05 45.53 26.50
C ILE A 379 28.28 44.07 26.10
N THR A 380 29.27 43.40 26.69
CA THR A 380 29.62 42.00 26.36
C THR A 380 28.56 40.97 26.76
N GLN A 381 27.56 41.38 27.55
CA GLN A 381 26.41 40.55 27.95
C GLN A 381 25.18 40.73 27.05
N GLY A 382 25.30 41.48 25.95
CA GLY A 382 24.24 41.58 24.96
C GLY A 382 23.96 40.22 24.31
N ARG A 383 22.69 39.95 24.01
CA ARG A 383 22.25 38.63 23.49
C ARG A 383 22.43 38.50 21.98
N ASP A 384 22.19 39.59 21.26
CA ASP A 384 22.25 39.67 19.81
C ASP A 384 22.98 40.96 19.38
N PRO A 385 23.37 41.10 18.10
CA PRO A 385 24.06 42.30 17.63
C PRO A 385 23.31 43.61 17.89
N GLU A 386 21.97 43.63 17.86
CA GLU A 386 21.18 44.85 18.08
C GLU A 386 21.19 45.30 19.55
N ASP A 387 21.09 44.36 20.50
CA ASP A 387 21.22 44.61 21.94
C ASP A 387 22.64 45.10 22.26
N ILE A 388 23.67 44.49 21.65
CA ILE A 388 25.07 44.93 21.84
C ILE A 388 25.27 46.36 21.31
N VAL A 389 24.76 46.68 20.12
CA VAL A 389 24.83 48.04 19.55
C VAL A 389 24.06 49.05 20.41
N THR A 390 22.89 48.66 20.93
CA THR A 390 22.10 49.51 21.83
C THR A 390 22.85 49.81 23.13
N ARG A 391 23.51 48.80 23.71
CA ARG A 391 24.32 48.95 24.93
C ARG A 391 25.59 49.76 24.68
N LEU A 392 26.23 49.60 23.52
CA LEU A 392 27.34 50.45 23.10
C LEU A 392 26.89 51.91 23.03
N CYS A 393 25.76 52.20 22.39
CA CYS A 393 25.22 53.56 22.32
C CYS A 393 24.95 54.14 23.72
N ARG A 394 24.34 53.36 24.61
CA ARG A 394 24.07 53.77 26.00
C ARG A 394 25.31 53.94 26.86
N ALA A 395 26.41 53.24 26.57
CA ALA A 395 27.66 53.38 27.29
C ALA A 395 28.48 54.58 26.79
N VAL A 396 28.52 54.81 25.48
CA VAL A 396 29.39 55.81 24.86
C VAL A 396 28.82 57.22 24.96
N VAL A 397 27.51 57.40 24.71
CA VAL A 397 26.89 58.73 24.68
C VAL A 397 26.93 59.49 26.04
N PRO A 398 26.58 58.89 27.19
CA PRO A 398 26.67 59.62 28.45
C PRO A 398 28.12 59.80 28.95
N THR A 399 29.10 59.10 28.36
CA THR A 399 30.46 59.01 28.89
C THR A 399 31.47 59.81 28.07
N VAL A 400 31.41 59.75 26.73
CA VAL A 400 32.49 60.24 25.85
C VAL A 400 32.02 61.03 24.63
N ALA A 401 30.81 60.84 24.11
CA ALA A 401 30.33 61.52 22.89
C ALA A 401 28.90 62.05 23.02
N ASP A 402 28.51 63.10 22.29
CA ASP A 402 27.12 63.58 22.36
C ASP A 402 26.18 62.81 21.43
N ALA A 403 26.72 62.22 20.36
CA ALA A 403 25.99 61.35 19.45
C ALA A 403 26.86 60.23 18.87
N ILE A 404 26.23 59.13 18.47
CA ILE A 404 26.85 57.95 17.84
C ILE A 404 25.97 57.42 16.70
N MET A 405 26.62 57.01 15.62
CA MET A 405 26.02 56.23 14.53
C MET A 405 26.78 54.93 14.35
N VAL A 406 26.11 53.79 14.28
CA VAL A 406 26.76 52.49 14.18
C VAL A 406 26.38 51.80 12.88
N TYR A 407 27.40 51.44 12.10
CA TYR A 407 27.29 50.69 10.86
C TYR A 407 27.88 49.30 11.05
N LEU A 408 27.12 48.27 10.68
CA LEU A 408 27.60 46.89 10.64
C LEU A 408 27.63 46.40 9.20
N ARG A 409 28.52 45.45 8.91
CA ARG A 409 28.59 44.81 7.60
C ARG A 409 27.31 44.00 7.32
N ASP A 410 26.83 44.02 6.08
CA ASP A 410 25.65 43.27 5.64
C ASP A 410 25.99 42.40 4.41
N PRO A 411 26.09 41.06 4.56
CA PRO A 411 25.95 40.29 5.80
C PRO A 411 27.19 40.40 6.71
N ILE A 412 27.00 40.23 8.02
CA ILE A 412 28.13 40.07 8.95
C ILE A 412 28.85 38.75 8.61
N PRO A 413 30.18 38.75 8.49
CA PRO A 413 30.94 37.56 8.08
C PRO A 413 30.97 36.47 9.17
N VAL A 414 30.97 35.19 8.75
CA VAL A 414 31.07 33.98 9.62
C VAL A 414 32.35 33.20 9.27
N GLY A 415 33.11 32.74 10.27
CA GLY A 415 34.42 32.07 10.05
C GLY A 415 35.57 32.98 9.55
N ASP A 416 36.76 32.43 9.30
CA ASP A 416 37.90 33.24 8.84
C ASP A 416 37.72 33.68 7.38
N GLU A 417 37.94 34.97 7.06
CA GLU A 417 37.75 35.53 5.72
C GLU A 417 39.00 36.30 5.27
N GLU A 418 39.52 35.98 4.08
CA GLU A 418 40.49 36.83 3.37
C GLU A 418 39.73 37.80 2.46
N HIS A 419 39.96 39.11 2.64
CA HIS A 419 39.17 40.15 1.98
C HIS A 419 39.63 40.37 0.53
N VAL A 420 38.84 39.91 -0.45
CA VAL A 420 39.17 40.01 -1.90
C VAL A 420 38.18 40.91 -2.69
N GLY A 421 37.10 41.44 -2.08
CA GLY A 421 36.07 42.23 -2.77
C GLY A 421 35.50 43.43 -1.96
N PRO A 422 34.59 44.22 -2.57
CA PRO A 422 33.93 45.34 -1.89
C PRO A 422 33.02 44.86 -0.75
N LEU A 423 32.95 45.63 0.33
CA LEU A 423 32.15 45.31 1.52
C LEU A 423 30.99 46.30 1.68
N VAL A 424 29.83 45.82 2.12
CA VAL A 424 28.63 46.64 2.30
C VAL A 424 28.39 46.90 3.78
N LEU A 425 28.28 48.17 4.17
CA LEU A 425 27.95 48.63 5.50
C LEU A 425 26.50 49.11 5.55
N ARG A 426 25.72 48.60 6.50
CA ARG A 426 24.36 49.04 6.79
C ARG A 426 24.29 49.77 8.12
N LEU A 427 23.64 50.92 8.11
CA LEU A 427 23.36 51.67 9.33
C LEU A 427 22.41 50.86 10.22
N GLN A 428 22.83 50.58 11.46
CA GLN A 428 22.01 49.85 12.43
C GLN A 428 21.31 50.79 13.41
N GLN A 429 22.02 51.81 13.90
CA GLN A 429 21.48 52.71 14.93
C GLN A 429 22.08 54.11 14.89
N VAL A 430 21.30 55.10 15.32
CA VAL A 430 21.66 56.51 15.48
C VAL A 430 21.16 56.99 16.85
N HIS A 431 21.98 57.73 17.60
CA HIS A 431 21.61 58.28 18.91
C HIS A 431 22.33 59.61 19.17
N PRO A 432 21.70 60.68 19.72
CA PRO A 432 20.29 60.84 20.07
C PRO A 432 19.44 61.13 18.82
N LEU A 433 18.12 61.11 18.97
CA LEU A 433 17.07 61.09 17.93
C LEU A 433 17.10 62.18 16.83
N HIS A 434 18.16 62.99 16.70
CA HIS A 434 18.36 63.98 15.64
C HIS A 434 19.73 63.85 14.99
N ALA A 435 19.85 62.93 14.02
CA ALA A 435 20.73 63.14 12.87
C ALA A 435 19.90 62.88 11.62
N GLY A 436 19.44 63.96 10.98
CA GLY A 436 18.69 63.88 9.75
C GLY A 436 19.55 63.26 8.64
N GLY A 437 19.03 62.22 7.99
CA GLY A 437 19.35 61.89 6.60
C GLY A 437 20.57 61.03 6.32
N SER A 438 21.04 60.16 7.21
CA SER A 438 22.14 59.22 6.85
C SER A 438 21.76 58.27 5.71
N THR A 439 22.71 57.95 4.82
CA THR A 439 22.64 56.79 3.92
C THR A 439 22.43 55.51 4.73
N ALA A 440 21.44 54.70 4.33
CA ALA A 440 21.10 53.45 5.02
C ALA A 440 22.08 52.31 4.69
N LEU A 441 22.75 52.39 3.53
CA LEU A 441 23.65 51.38 2.99
C LEU A 441 24.83 52.07 2.28
N CYS A 442 26.06 51.58 2.48
CA CYS A 442 27.30 52.11 1.91
C CYS A 442 28.15 50.96 1.37
N GLU A 443 28.61 51.05 0.11
CA GLU A 443 29.55 50.09 -0.48
C GLU A 443 30.97 50.64 -0.37
N VAL A 444 31.88 49.85 0.19
CA VAL A 444 33.27 50.22 0.45
C VAL A 444 34.17 49.40 -0.44
N HIS A 445 34.93 50.08 -1.30
CA HIS A 445 35.82 49.43 -2.26
C HIS A 445 37.23 49.22 -1.70
N PRO A 446 37.92 48.11 -2.03
CA PRO A 446 39.32 47.91 -1.65
C PRO A 446 40.21 49.07 -2.11
N GLY A 447 40.98 49.65 -1.18
CA GLY A 447 41.86 50.79 -1.44
C GLY A 447 41.23 52.17 -1.31
N SER A 448 39.96 52.27 -0.90
CA SER A 448 39.35 53.55 -0.53
C SER A 448 39.83 54.06 0.84
N ALA A 449 39.59 55.34 1.13
CA ALA A 449 39.96 55.93 2.42
C ALA A 449 39.18 55.27 3.57
N LEU A 450 37.89 54.96 3.36
CA LEU A 450 37.08 54.23 4.34
C LEU A 450 37.59 52.79 4.53
N PHE A 451 38.01 52.12 3.46
CA PHE A 451 38.61 50.79 3.56
C PHE A 451 39.90 50.81 4.40
N GLU A 452 40.75 51.83 4.24
CA GLU A 452 41.97 52.02 5.03
C GLU A 452 41.66 52.24 6.52
N VAL A 453 40.66 53.08 6.85
CA VAL A 453 40.20 53.26 8.24
C VAL A 453 39.66 51.96 8.83
N LEU A 454 38.86 51.21 8.06
CA LEU A 454 38.30 49.93 8.49
C LEU A 454 39.35 48.83 8.68
N HIS A 455 40.54 48.94 8.07
CA HIS A 455 41.65 48.01 8.31
C HIS A 455 42.53 48.42 9.49
N GLY A 456 42.46 49.69 9.91
CA GLY A 456 43.18 50.21 11.06
C GLY A 456 42.47 49.87 12.38
N ALA A 457 43.21 49.51 13.43
CA ALA A 457 42.60 49.16 14.72
C ALA A 457 42.25 50.38 15.62
N MET A 458 42.64 51.59 15.20
CA MET A 458 42.56 52.79 16.04
C MET A 458 41.48 53.76 15.55
N PRO A 459 40.81 54.48 16.46
CA PRO A 459 39.96 55.60 16.10
C PRO A 459 40.69 56.64 15.24
N VAL A 460 40.05 57.12 14.17
CA VAL A 460 40.59 58.11 13.24
C VAL A 460 39.72 59.37 13.29
N ALA A 461 40.33 60.49 13.67
CA ALA A 461 39.66 61.79 13.63
C ALA A 461 39.48 62.28 12.19
N THR A 462 38.37 62.98 11.91
CA THR A 462 38.01 63.38 10.54
C THR A 462 38.78 64.60 10.02
N ASP A 463 39.61 65.22 10.86
CA ASP A 463 40.58 66.26 10.49
C ASP A 463 41.89 65.69 9.91
N SER A 464 42.12 64.38 10.06
CA SER A 464 43.16 63.64 9.33
C SER A 464 42.83 63.56 7.83
N PRO A 465 43.82 63.59 6.92
CA PRO A 465 43.59 63.44 5.48
C PRO A 465 42.85 62.14 5.12
N VAL A 466 43.08 61.04 5.85
CA VAL A 466 42.39 59.76 5.63
C VAL A 466 40.97 59.81 6.19
N GLY A 467 40.77 60.35 7.40
CA GLY A 467 39.45 60.44 8.04
C GLY A 467 38.49 61.41 7.32
N GLY A 468 39.01 62.52 6.82
CA GLY A 468 38.24 63.52 6.07
C GLY A 468 37.79 63.02 4.69
N ALA A 469 38.52 62.09 4.08
CA ALA A 469 38.12 61.42 2.84
C ALA A 469 37.17 60.23 3.08
N ALA A 470 37.31 59.53 4.21
CA ALA A 470 36.48 58.37 4.56
C ALA A 470 35.05 58.75 4.99
N LEU A 471 34.85 59.91 5.63
CA LEU A 471 33.54 60.31 6.16
C LEU A 471 32.48 60.58 5.05
N PRO A 472 32.79 61.32 3.97
CA PRO A 472 31.86 61.50 2.85
C PRO A 472 31.55 60.20 2.11
N GLU A 473 32.48 59.25 2.08
CA GLU A 473 32.28 57.92 1.51
C GLU A 473 31.23 57.12 2.29
N LEU A 474 31.20 57.26 3.62
CA LEU A 474 30.25 56.58 4.49
C LEU A 474 28.86 57.25 4.49
N LEU A 475 28.80 58.58 4.61
CA LEU A 475 27.56 59.35 4.82
C LEU A 475 26.90 59.87 3.52
N GLY A 476 27.65 59.91 2.42
CA GLY A 476 27.23 60.55 1.17
C GLY A 476 27.64 62.04 1.09
N GLU A 477 27.74 62.58 -0.12
CA GLU A 477 28.07 63.99 -0.33
C GLU A 477 26.91 64.90 0.11
N GLY A 478 27.16 65.78 1.09
CA GLY A 478 26.18 66.76 1.59
C GLY A 478 25.95 66.76 3.10
N HIS A 479 26.49 65.78 3.84
CA HIS A 479 26.38 65.71 5.29
C HIS A 479 27.39 66.61 6.00
N ALA A 480 26.90 67.64 6.70
CA ALA A 480 27.74 68.49 7.52
C ALA A 480 27.93 67.89 8.92
N THR A 481 29.16 67.52 9.26
CA THR A 481 29.57 67.13 10.61
C THR A 481 30.47 68.19 11.25
N PRO A 482 30.55 68.27 12.59
CA PRO A 482 31.47 69.17 13.28
C PRO A 482 32.93 68.89 12.88
N ALA A 483 33.61 69.92 12.35
CA ALA A 483 35.02 69.88 11.97
C ALA A 483 35.95 70.18 13.16
N GLY A 484 37.25 69.85 13.06
CA GLY A 484 38.26 70.21 14.05
C GLY A 484 38.45 69.20 15.20
N GLY A 485 38.41 67.90 14.91
CA GLY A 485 38.59 66.85 15.91
C GLY A 485 37.34 66.55 16.76
N HIS A 486 36.18 67.05 16.34
CA HIS A 486 34.88 66.83 16.97
C HIS A 486 34.09 65.65 16.39
N THR A 487 34.62 65.02 15.33
CA THR A 487 34.05 63.81 14.71
C THR A 487 35.14 62.75 14.58
N VAL A 488 34.82 61.51 14.96
CA VAL A 488 35.76 60.39 14.95
C VAL A 488 35.11 59.16 14.34
N LEU A 489 35.84 58.50 13.43
CA LEU A 489 35.50 57.18 12.89
C LEU A 489 36.17 56.11 13.75
N VAL A 490 35.40 55.13 14.20
CA VAL A 490 35.84 54.08 15.10
C VAL A 490 35.59 52.72 14.46
N PRO A 491 36.63 52.05 13.97
CA PRO A 491 36.45 50.79 13.29
C PRO A 491 36.11 49.68 14.29
N LEU A 492 35.13 48.84 13.94
CA LEU A 492 34.67 47.70 14.71
C LEU A 492 35.30 46.42 14.16
N HIS A 493 36.29 45.91 14.88
CA HIS A 493 37.07 44.73 14.48
C HIS A 493 36.67 43.49 15.27
N GLY A 494 36.29 42.44 14.53
CA GLY A 494 36.19 41.08 15.06
C GLY A 494 37.57 40.45 15.18
N ARG A 495 37.64 39.14 15.43
CA ARG A 495 38.92 38.45 15.70
C ARG A 495 39.93 38.56 14.55
N ARG A 496 39.47 38.41 13.31
CA ARG A 496 40.29 38.43 12.08
C ARG A 496 39.56 39.10 10.90
N ARG A 497 38.53 39.89 11.20
CA ARG A 497 37.56 40.36 10.21
C ARG A 497 37.00 41.73 10.59
N ILE A 498 36.54 42.47 9.58
CA ILE A 498 35.87 43.76 9.77
C ILE A 498 34.39 43.51 10.04
N ILE A 499 33.91 43.98 11.19
CA ILE A 499 32.50 43.88 11.61
C ILE A 499 31.72 45.13 11.22
N GLY A 500 32.38 46.30 11.21
CA GLY A 500 31.76 47.56 10.82
C GLY A 500 32.54 48.79 11.28
N THR A 501 31.84 49.90 11.50
CA THR A 501 32.40 51.16 12.02
C THR A 501 31.35 51.94 12.80
N ALA A 502 31.78 52.75 13.75
CA ALA A 502 30.95 53.72 14.45
C ALA A 502 31.45 55.14 14.20
N VAL A 503 30.53 56.08 14.02
CA VAL A 503 30.81 57.51 13.88
C VAL A 503 30.40 58.20 15.18
N LEU A 504 31.32 58.92 15.81
CA LEU A 504 31.09 59.65 17.05
C LEU A 504 31.15 61.14 16.81
N LEU A 505 30.25 61.87 17.45
CA LEU A 505 30.11 63.32 17.31
C LEU A 505 30.17 63.96 18.71
N HIS A 506 30.95 65.05 18.82
CA HIS A 506 31.01 65.88 20.01
C HIS A 506 30.64 67.33 19.66
N HIS A 507 29.59 67.85 20.29
CA HIS A 507 29.04 69.20 20.09
C HIS A 507 29.62 70.26 21.03
N ALA A 508 30.47 69.88 22.00
CA ALA A 508 31.11 70.85 22.90
C ALA A 508 32.25 71.63 22.22
N GLU A 509 32.70 72.74 22.81
CA GLU A 509 33.80 73.59 22.29
C GLU A 509 35.19 72.92 22.32
N GLN A 510 35.31 71.69 22.84
CA GLN A 510 36.58 70.95 22.95
C GLN A 510 36.57 69.68 22.08
N ALA A 511 37.66 69.44 21.35
CA ALA A 511 37.88 68.23 20.55
C ALA A 511 38.09 66.99 21.44
N PHE A 512 37.90 65.79 20.88
CA PHE A 512 38.17 64.53 21.59
C PHE A 512 39.64 64.45 22.06
N GLN A 513 39.86 64.09 23.32
CA GLN A 513 41.21 63.88 23.87
C GLN A 513 41.69 62.44 23.66
N GLU A 514 43.00 62.20 23.79
CA GLU A 514 43.59 60.86 23.66
C GLU A 514 43.02 59.85 24.68
N ALA A 515 42.68 60.31 25.88
CA ALA A 515 42.02 59.50 26.91
C ALA A 515 40.59 59.06 26.48
N ASP A 516 39.85 59.95 25.81
CA ASP A 516 38.50 59.69 25.30
C ASP A 516 38.56 58.62 24.19
N LEU A 517 39.52 58.77 23.27
CA LEU A 517 39.75 57.82 22.18
C LEU A 517 40.15 56.43 22.71
N SER A 518 40.93 56.36 23.79
CA SER A 518 41.29 55.08 24.42
C SER A 518 40.09 54.36 25.03
N ILE A 519 39.15 55.08 25.66
CA ILE A 519 37.93 54.49 26.24
C ILE A 519 37.01 53.98 25.14
N VAL A 520 36.83 54.80 24.09
CA VAL A 520 36.02 54.46 22.93
C VAL A 520 36.58 53.25 22.19
N ALA A 521 37.89 53.17 21.99
CA ALA A 521 38.53 52.03 21.36
C ALA A 521 38.30 50.72 22.15
N ASP A 522 38.34 50.77 23.48
CA ASP A 522 38.05 49.61 24.33
C ASP A 522 36.57 49.17 24.21
N PHE A 523 35.62 50.11 24.26
CA PHE A 523 34.20 49.79 24.06
C PHE A 523 33.92 49.24 22.65
N ALA A 524 34.51 49.84 21.61
CA ALA A 524 34.38 49.40 20.23
C ALA A 524 34.92 47.98 20.03
N THR A 525 36.12 47.70 20.55
CA THR A 525 36.75 46.37 20.47
C THR A 525 35.90 45.31 21.17
N ARG A 526 35.40 45.60 22.37
CA ARG A 526 34.56 44.66 23.13
C ARG A 526 33.20 44.43 22.47
N SER A 527 32.57 45.48 21.94
CA SER A 527 31.33 45.36 21.17
C SER A 527 31.52 44.54 19.92
N ALA A 528 32.56 44.81 19.14
CA ALA A 528 32.83 44.10 17.90
C ALA A 528 33.11 42.61 18.15
N LEU A 529 33.89 42.28 19.19
CA LEU A 529 34.13 40.89 19.59
C LEU A 529 32.87 40.19 20.11
N ALA A 530 32.00 40.91 20.81
CA ALA A 530 30.72 40.38 21.28
C ALA A 530 29.74 40.12 20.12
N ILE A 531 29.69 41.03 19.14
CA ILE A 531 28.89 40.89 17.91
C ILE A 531 29.41 39.70 17.09
N ASP A 532 30.72 39.62 16.87
CA ASP A 532 31.38 38.50 16.17
C ASP A 532 31.04 37.16 16.85
N LYS A 533 31.17 37.08 18.19
CA LYS A 533 30.82 35.88 18.95
C LYS A 533 29.35 35.51 18.83
N SER A 534 28.44 36.46 19.10
CA SER A 534 26.98 36.22 19.07
C SER A 534 26.53 35.78 17.67
N HIS A 535 27.04 36.42 16.62
CA HIS A 535 26.69 36.08 15.25
C HIS A 535 27.21 34.69 14.83
N ASN A 536 28.47 34.35 15.14
CA ASN A 536 29.00 33.01 14.83
C ASN A 536 28.25 31.91 15.61
N LEU A 537 27.90 32.14 16.87
CA LEU A 537 27.09 31.19 17.65
C LEU A 537 25.70 31.00 17.04
N GLN A 538 25.03 32.09 16.65
CA GLN A 538 23.72 32.01 15.99
C GLN A 538 23.81 31.28 14.64
N ALA A 539 24.84 31.55 13.83
CA ALA A 539 25.08 30.85 12.58
C ALA A 539 25.34 29.35 12.80
N ALA A 540 26.13 29.00 13.82
CA ALA A 540 26.39 27.61 14.20
C ALA A 540 25.09 26.88 14.60
N VAL A 541 24.23 27.50 15.41
CA VAL A 541 22.93 26.92 15.81
C VAL A 541 21.98 26.79 14.61
N GLN A 542 21.91 27.79 13.73
CA GLN A 542 21.10 27.72 12.51
C GLN A 542 21.58 26.58 11.58
N GLY A 543 22.90 26.42 11.44
CA GLY A 543 23.49 25.32 10.68
C GLY A 543 23.02 23.94 11.14
N LEU A 544 22.90 23.72 12.45
CA LEU A 544 22.44 22.45 13.03
C LEU A 544 21.06 22.02 12.50
N HIS A 545 20.15 22.99 12.36
CA HIS A 545 18.78 22.73 11.90
C HIS A 545 18.66 22.57 10.38
N LEU A 546 19.58 23.16 9.61
CA LEU A 546 19.59 23.11 8.14
C LEU A 546 20.29 21.86 7.57
N ALA A 547 20.97 21.08 8.42
CA ALA A 547 21.70 19.90 8.02
C ALA A 547 20.81 18.83 7.34
N ARG A 548 21.27 18.32 6.21
CA ARG A 548 20.55 17.36 5.34
C ARG A 548 20.78 15.91 5.73
N SER A 549 21.92 15.60 6.36
CA SER A 549 22.27 14.26 6.81
C SER A 549 22.82 14.27 8.23
N LEU A 550 22.83 13.10 8.87
CA LEU A 550 23.45 12.94 10.19
C LEU A 550 24.94 13.27 10.17
N ALA A 551 25.67 12.89 9.11
CA ALA A 551 27.09 13.21 8.98
C ALA A 551 27.31 14.72 8.92
N ASP A 552 26.52 15.43 8.11
CA ASP A 552 26.59 16.89 8.02
C ASP A 552 26.27 17.55 9.37
N THR A 553 25.22 17.07 10.06
CA THR A 553 24.87 17.57 11.40
C THR A 553 26.05 17.43 12.34
N LEU A 554 26.72 16.28 12.36
CA LEU A 554 27.84 16.02 13.26
C LEU A 554 29.06 16.88 12.93
N GLN A 555 29.36 17.12 11.65
CA GLN A 555 30.44 18.02 11.28
C GLN A 555 30.12 19.46 11.69
N ILE A 556 28.89 19.92 11.44
CA ILE A 556 28.44 21.27 11.84
C ILE A 556 28.52 21.46 13.36
N VAL A 557 28.23 20.43 14.17
CA VAL A 557 28.42 20.47 15.63
C VAL A 557 29.89 20.71 15.98
N ALA A 558 30.82 19.97 15.38
CA ALA A 558 32.25 20.12 15.65
C ALA A 558 32.75 21.51 15.21
N ASP A 559 32.42 21.92 13.99
CA ASP A 559 32.82 23.21 13.41
C ASP A 559 32.24 24.38 14.20
N GLY A 560 30.99 24.28 14.66
CA GLY A 560 30.32 25.31 15.44
C GLY A 560 30.95 25.54 16.83
N VAL A 561 31.55 24.52 17.42
CA VAL A 561 32.32 24.67 18.67
C VAL A 561 33.63 25.42 18.41
N VAL A 562 34.33 25.13 17.32
CA VAL A 562 35.59 25.81 16.97
C VAL A 562 35.33 27.25 16.54
N THR A 563 34.43 27.44 15.58
CA THR A 563 34.15 28.75 14.95
C THR A 563 33.20 29.63 15.77
N GLY A 564 32.16 29.05 16.39
CA GLY A 564 31.15 29.76 17.16
C GLY A 564 31.53 29.98 18.62
N LEU A 565 31.94 28.92 19.32
CA LEU A 565 32.27 28.99 20.74
C LEU A 565 33.73 29.38 21.01
N GLY A 566 34.62 29.23 20.03
CA GLY A 566 36.01 29.69 20.10
C GLY A 566 36.96 28.75 20.83
N TYR A 567 36.79 27.44 20.62
CA TYR A 567 37.75 26.42 21.02
C TYR A 567 38.72 26.10 19.88
N GLU A 568 39.95 25.69 20.18
CA GLU A 568 40.91 25.37 19.11
C GLU A 568 40.59 24.06 18.40
N LEU A 569 40.13 23.05 19.15
CA LEU A 569 39.78 21.75 18.63
C LEU A 569 38.47 21.28 19.28
N ALA A 570 37.66 20.53 18.53
CA ALA A 570 36.43 19.94 19.02
C ALA A 570 36.19 18.57 18.39
N CYS A 571 35.59 17.67 19.17
CA CYS A 571 35.35 16.29 18.78
C CYS A 571 33.96 15.84 19.23
N VAL A 572 33.17 15.26 18.33
CA VAL A 572 31.85 14.72 18.65
C VAL A 572 31.92 13.20 18.74
N ASN A 573 31.70 12.67 19.94
CA ASN A 573 31.66 11.24 20.20
C ASN A 573 30.22 10.78 20.25
N LEU A 574 29.84 9.76 19.49
CA LEU A 574 28.44 9.32 19.37
C LEU A 574 28.26 7.89 19.87
N VAL A 575 27.20 7.65 20.64
CA VAL A 575 26.89 6.34 21.19
C VAL A 575 26.43 5.38 20.08
N ARG A 576 27.14 4.27 19.95
CA ARG A 576 26.83 3.18 19.04
C ARG A 576 25.79 2.21 19.65
N PRO A 577 25.20 1.31 18.83
CA PRO A 577 24.25 0.31 19.34
C PRO A 577 24.84 -0.68 20.36
N ASP A 578 26.15 -0.90 20.36
CA ASP A 578 26.87 -1.71 21.37
C ASP A 578 27.10 -0.96 22.69
N GLY A 579 26.79 0.33 22.74
CA GLY A 579 26.95 1.22 23.89
C GLY A 579 28.25 2.01 23.90
N ASP A 580 29.24 1.60 23.12
CA ASP A 580 30.54 2.29 23.03
C ASP A 580 30.42 3.59 22.23
N LEU A 581 31.37 4.51 22.40
CA LEU A 581 31.33 5.80 21.73
C LEU A 581 32.39 5.86 20.65
N VAL A 582 31.96 6.23 19.44
CA VAL A 582 32.83 6.44 18.29
C VAL A 582 33.06 7.93 18.06
N VAL A 583 34.29 8.31 17.73
CA VAL A 583 34.60 9.66 17.25
C VAL A 583 33.94 9.83 15.88
N ALA A 584 32.84 10.58 15.84
CA ALA A 584 31.99 10.70 14.66
C ALA A 584 32.36 11.89 13.78
N SER A 585 32.86 12.98 14.38
CA SER A 585 33.41 14.15 13.70
C SER A 585 34.45 14.85 14.56
N PHE A 586 35.32 15.62 13.91
CA PHE A 586 36.39 16.39 14.54
C PHE A 586 36.58 17.72 13.77
N ALA A 587 36.98 18.77 14.47
CA ALA A 587 37.25 20.08 13.87
C ALA A 587 38.47 20.75 14.52
N GLY A 588 39.17 21.57 13.72
CA GLY A 588 40.26 22.46 14.16
C GLY A 588 41.67 22.04 13.71
N ASP A 589 41.91 20.74 13.49
CA ASP A 589 43.16 20.23 12.90
C ASP A 589 42.88 19.04 11.99
N SER A 590 43.10 19.23 10.69
CA SER A 590 42.83 18.21 9.66
C SER A 590 43.78 17.02 9.72
N ALA A 591 45.00 17.18 10.24
CA ALA A 591 45.93 16.07 10.43
C ALA A 591 45.54 15.20 11.63
N ALA A 592 45.09 15.84 12.72
CA ALA A 592 44.55 15.15 13.88
C ALA A 592 43.23 14.43 13.54
N GLU A 593 42.32 15.09 12.81
CA GLU A 593 41.05 14.53 12.33
C GLU A 593 41.24 13.19 11.62
N ALA A 594 42.14 13.15 10.64
CA ALA A 594 42.42 11.94 9.86
C ALA A 594 42.93 10.77 10.71
N THR A 595 43.51 11.06 11.88
CA THR A 595 44.08 10.05 12.78
C THR A 595 43.07 9.53 13.79
N ILE A 596 42.10 10.35 14.18
CA ILE A 596 41.21 10.09 15.32
C ILE A 596 39.78 9.73 14.93
N THR A 597 39.28 10.23 13.81
CA THR A 597 37.91 9.96 13.35
C THR A 597 37.69 8.47 13.13
N GLY A 598 36.58 7.94 13.64
CA GLY A 598 36.24 6.51 13.59
C GLY A 598 36.84 5.64 14.70
N ARG A 599 37.75 6.16 15.54
CA ARG A 599 38.21 5.44 16.73
C ARG A 599 37.08 5.32 17.76
N VAL A 600 37.12 4.24 18.55
CA VAL A 600 36.07 3.89 19.51
C VAL A 600 36.68 3.82 20.90
N GLY A 601 35.97 4.36 21.90
CA GLY A 601 36.27 4.18 23.32
C GLY A 601 35.12 3.50 24.03
N SER A 602 35.42 2.63 24.99
CA SER A 602 34.42 1.85 25.70
C SER A 602 33.46 2.69 26.53
N ARG A 603 32.23 2.21 26.66
CA ARG A 603 31.20 2.84 27.51
C ARG A 603 31.67 3.04 28.95
N ALA A 604 32.37 2.05 29.51
CA ALA A 604 32.84 2.07 30.89
C ALA A 604 33.88 3.18 31.15
N SER A 605 34.78 3.43 30.21
CA SER A 605 35.75 4.51 30.32
C SER A 605 35.10 5.88 30.16
N TRP A 606 34.12 6.01 29.27
CA TRP A 606 33.32 7.24 29.16
C TRP A 606 32.51 7.53 30.42
N ASP A 607 31.83 6.54 31.00
CA ASP A 607 31.07 6.72 32.25
C ASP A 607 32.00 7.12 33.41
N ARG A 608 33.23 6.58 33.46
CA ARG A 608 34.26 7.00 34.42
C ARG A 608 34.65 8.46 34.23
N ARG A 609 34.88 8.90 32.99
CA ARG A 609 35.21 10.31 32.68
C ARG A 609 34.07 11.25 33.04
N LEU A 610 32.84 10.90 32.69
CA LEU A 610 31.66 11.74 32.95
C LEU A 610 31.28 11.79 34.44
N SER A 611 31.76 10.86 35.27
CA SER A 611 31.60 10.87 36.73
C SER A 611 32.79 11.44 37.50
N MET A 612 33.89 11.75 36.81
CA MET A 612 35.12 12.31 37.38
C MET A 612 35.15 13.84 37.24
N GLY A 613 35.93 14.49 38.11
CA GLY A 613 36.20 15.93 38.05
C GLY A 613 35.05 16.80 38.56
N GLU A 614 35.08 18.06 38.16
CA GLU A 614 34.11 19.08 38.54
C GLU A 614 32.88 19.06 37.61
N ALA A 615 31.69 19.15 38.22
CA ALA A 615 30.43 19.35 37.51
C ALA A 615 30.17 20.86 37.33
N TRP A 616 30.07 21.33 36.09
CA TRP A 616 29.70 22.71 35.77
C TRP A 616 28.37 22.72 35.02
N GLY A 617 27.26 22.64 35.76
CA GLY A 617 25.97 22.30 35.17
C GLY A 617 26.01 20.86 34.66
N ASP A 618 25.65 20.66 33.40
CA ASP A 618 25.74 19.38 32.70
C ASP A 618 27.15 19.08 32.18
N LEU A 619 28.03 20.08 32.13
CA LEU A 619 29.41 19.93 31.68
C LEU A 619 30.27 19.20 32.72
N ARG A 620 31.31 18.52 32.23
CA ARG A 620 32.31 17.82 33.04
C ARG A 620 33.69 18.36 32.76
N PHE A 621 34.31 18.96 33.77
CA PHE A 621 35.67 19.46 33.70
C PHE A 621 36.60 18.59 34.55
N ILE A 622 37.65 18.06 33.94
CA ILE A 622 38.67 17.26 34.63
C ILE A 622 39.99 18.04 34.58
N PRO A 623 40.48 18.54 35.73
CA PRO A 623 41.75 19.25 35.77
C PRO A 623 42.93 18.29 35.57
N HIS A 624 44.02 18.77 34.97
CA HIS A 624 45.25 18.01 34.73
C HIS A 624 45.83 17.36 36.01
N THR A 625 45.59 17.94 37.18
CA THR A 625 46.05 17.41 38.48
C THR A 625 45.37 16.09 38.86
N GLU A 626 44.18 15.84 38.33
CA GLU A 626 43.37 14.65 38.65
C GLU A 626 43.25 13.69 37.45
N GLY A 627 43.39 14.20 36.23
CA GLY A 627 43.19 13.45 34.99
C GLY A 627 44.29 12.44 34.62
N TRP A 628 45.39 12.33 35.38
CA TRP A 628 46.51 11.42 35.07
C TRP A 628 46.12 9.94 35.00
N VAL A 629 45.06 9.54 35.71
CA VAL A 629 44.51 8.16 35.67
C VAL A 629 43.88 7.83 34.31
N LEU A 630 43.58 8.85 33.50
CA LEU A 630 42.90 8.70 32.21
C LEU A 630 43.89 8.61 31.04
N ASP A 631 45.17 8.94 31.23
CA ASP A 631 46.14 9.04 30.12
C ASP A 631 46.37 7.68 29.40
N GLU A 632 46.10 6.56 30.07
CA GLU A 632 46.24 5.20 29.53
C GLU A 632 44.90 4.49 29.23
N ASP A 633 43.77 5.21 29.28
CA ASP A 633 42.48 4.60 28.96
C ASP A 633 42.28 4.41 27.44
N ASP A 634 41.23 3.68 27.07
CA ASP A 634 40.90 3.33 25.68
C ASP A 634 40.12 4.43 24.95
N VAL A 635 39.84 5.57 25.59
CA VAL A 635 39.09 6.66 24.96
C VAL A 635 40.05 7.52 24.15
N PRO A 636 39.82 7.72 22.84
CA PRO A 636 40.70 8.51 21.98
C PRO A 636 40.95 9.92 22.55
N GLN A 637 42.21 10.32 22.61
CA GLN A 637 42.64 11.60 23.17
C GLN A 637 43.42 12.40 22.14
N TRP A 638 43.35 13.71 22.33
CA TRP A 638 44.01 14.73 21.54
C TRP A 638 44.04 15.99 22.42
N TYR A 639 45.03 16.86 22.25
CA TYR A 639 45.12 18.15 22.92
C TYR A 639 46.10 19.03 22.17
N THR A 640 45.93 20.35 22.28
CA THR A 640 46.90 21.29 21.73
C THR A 640 48.11 21.44 22.64
N ASP A 641 49.31 21.23 22.09
CA ASP A 641 50.56 21.43 22.83
C ASP A 641 50.71 22.87 23.36
N GLY A 642 51.39 22.99 24.51
CA GLY A 642 51.64 24.29 25.13
C GLY A 642 52.51 24.20 26.39
N PRO A 643 53.05 25.34 26.84
CA PRO A 643 53.77 25.41 28.11
C PRO A 643 52.82 25.17 29.29
N ALA A 644 53.37 24.66 30.41
CA ALA A 644 52.61 24.54 31.64
C ALA A 644 52.08 25.92 32.11
N PRO A 645 50.84 25.96 32.66
CA PRO A 645 50.21 27.19 33.12
C PRO A 645 51.03 27.81 34.25
N ARG A 646 51.16 29.14 34.22
CA ARG A 646 51.84 29.94 35.26
C ARG A 646 50.89 30.33 36.38
N PHE A 647 49.59 30.37 36.09
CA PHE A 647 48.52 30.72 37.02
C PHE A 647 47.42 29.67 36.99
N GLU A 648 46.72 29.48 38.10
CA GLU A 648 45.69 28.44 38.27
C GLU A 648 44.50 28.55 37.28
N ASN A 649 44.26 29.75 36.75
CA ASN A 649 43.18 30.00 35.79
C ASN A 649 43.59 29.83 34.31
N GLU A 650 44.87 29.55 34.03
CA GLU A 650 45.34 29.25 32.67
C GLU A 650 45.02 27.79 32.31
N TRP A 651 44.75 27.56 31.03
CA TRP A 651 44.43 26.22 30.53
C TRP A 651 45.69 25.35 30.44
N HIS A 652 45.66 24.17 31.05
CA HIS A 652 46.71 23.15 30.88
C HIS A 652 46.41 22.26 29.67
N PRO A 653 47.40 21.83 28.85
CA PRO A 653 47.16 20.90 27.73
C PRO A 653 46.39 19.62 28.11
N SER A 654 46.66 19.07 29.28
CA SER A 654 45.95 17.90 29.85
C SER A 654 44.64 18.22 30.60
N ASP A 655 44.19 19.48 30.65
CA ASP A 655 42.84 19.81 31.14
C ASP A 655 41.81 19.31 30.12
N ARG A 656 40.67 18.77 30.59
CA ARG A 656 39.65 18.16 29.73
C ARG A 656 38.28 18.74 30.04
N LEU A 657 37.53 19.08 28.99
CA LEU A 657 36.15 19.56 29.12
C LEU A 657 35.23 18.77 28.19
N PHE A 658 34.17 18.22 28.79
CA PHE A 658 33.18 17.40 28.11
C PHE A 658 31.79 18.01 28.26
N ALA A 659 31.06 18.08 27.17
CA ALA A 659 29.64 18.44 27.13
C ALA A 659 28.82 17.21 26.71
N PRO A 660 28.25 16.45 27.65
CA PRO A 660 27.42 15.31 27.34
C PRO A 660 26.10 15.77 26.69
N MET A 661 25.66 15.02 25.68
CA MET A 661 24.42 15.25 24.93
C MET A 661 23.45 14.13 25.24
N TYR A 662 22.26 14.46 25.76
CA TYR A 662 21.24 13.48 26.13
C TYR A 662 20.00 13.61 25.25
N THR A 663 19.22 12.54 25.10
CA THR A 663 17.90 12.61 24.48
C THR A 663 16.98 13.51 25.31
N PRO A 664 16.08 14.29 24.66
CA PRO A 664 15.04 15.02 25.39
C PRO A 664 14.13 14.03 26.13
N SER A 665 14.07 14.09 27.46
CA SER A 665 13.23 13.21 28.26
C SER A 665 11.82 13.78 28.40
N ALA A 666 10.79 12.97 28.10
CA ALA A 666 9.39 13.31 28.35
C ALA A 666 8.95 13.10 29.83
N SER A 667 9.83 12.55 30.67
CA SER A 667 9.45 11.88 31.93
C SER A 667 10.15 12.43 33.17
N GLY A 668 10.37 13.74 33.29
CA GLY A 668 10.81 14.38 34.54
C GLY A 668 12.15 13.92 35.15
N ALA A 669 12.85 12.98 34.50
CA ALA A 669 14.23 12.64 34.81
C ALA A 669 15.14 13.81 34.44
N SER A 670 16.18 14.06 35.23
CA SER A 670 17.12 15.16 35.01
C SER A 670 17.78 15.11 33.63
N HIS A 671 18.00 13.90 33.08
CA HIS A 671 18.57 13.69 31.74
C HIS A 671 17.97 12.44 31.08
N GLY A 672 17.86 12.44 29.74
CA GLY A 672 17.49 11.26 28.96
C GLY A 672 18.66 10.28 28.73
N GLU A 673 18.54 9.45 27.70
CA GLU A 673 19.61 8.54 27.28
C GLU A 673 20.79 9.31 26.67
N LEU A 674 22.04 8.94 27.00
CA LEU A 674 23.23 9.57 26.42
C LEU A 674 23.26 9.32 24.90
N LEU A 675 23.20 10.38 24.11
CA LEU A 675 23.37 10.35 22.65
C LEU A 675 24.84 10.41 22.25
N GLY A 676 25.64 11.17 22.99
CA GLY A 676 27.03 11.42 22.67
C GLY A 676 27.67 12.43 23.61
N VAL A 677 28.93 12.78 23.34
CA VAL A 677 29.71 13.74 24.12
C VAL A 677 30.51 14.63 23.18
N ILE A 678 30.35 15.94 23.31
CA ILE A 678 31.26 16.90 22.69
C ILE A 678 32.48 17.04 23.61
N SER A 679 33.66 16.77 23.08
CA SER A 679 34.94 17.00 23.77
C SER A 679 35.59 18.24 23.18
N VAL A 680 36.06 19.14 24.03
CA VAL A 680 36.64 20.42 23.61
C VAL A 680 38.00 20.64 24.25
N ASP A 681 38.82 21.45 23.59
CA ASP A 681 40.20 21.74 24.01
C ASP A 681 40.34 23.04 24.78
N ARG A 682 41.59 23.54 24.81
CA ARG A 682 42.01 24.92 24.97
C ARG A 682 41.02 25.90 24.32
N PRO A 683 40.35 26.72 25.14
CA PRO A 683 39.65 27.91 24.67
C PRO A 683 40.65 28.92 24.10
N PHE A 684 40.22 29.71 23.12
CA PHE A 684 41.07 30.75 22.52
C PHE A 684 41.57 31.80 23.53
N THR A 685 40.84 32.02 24.63
CA THR A 685 41.26 32.89 25.74
C THR A 685 42.48 32.34 26.51
N ARG A 686 42.86 31.07 26.26
CA ARG A 686 43.91 30.30 26.96
C ARG A 686 43.71 30.21 28.47
N ARG A 687 42.50 30.50 28.93
CA ARG A 687 42.07 30.44 30.32
C ARG A 687 40.89 29.50 30.44
N ARG A 688 40.64 29.01 31.65
CA ARG A 688 39.44 28.22 31.94
C ARG A 688 38.17 29.02 31.57
N PRO A 689 37.17 28.41 30.92
CA PRO A 689 35.97 29.11 30.48
C PRO A 689 35.25 29.82 31.63
N ARG A 690 34.73 31.03 31.36
CA ARG A 690 33.90 31.80 32.29
C ARG A 690 32.50 31.20 32.42
N PRO A 691 31.72 31.53 33.47
CA PRO A 691 30.36 31.00 33.64
C PRO A 691 29.44 31.21 32.43
N ASP A 692 29.57 32.33 31.72
CA ASP A 692 28.77 32.59 30.52
C ASP A 692 29.23 31.73 29.33
N GLU A 693 30.55 31.52 29.13
CA GLU A 693 31.10 30.62 28.09
C GLU A 693 30.76 29.14 28.35
N ARG A 694 30.65 28.75 29.63
CA ARG A 694 30.16 27.42 30.01
C ARG A 694 28.69 27.25 29.64
N ARG A 695 27.85 28.26 29.94
CA ARG A 695 26.43 28.24 29.55
C ARG A 695 26.25 28.19 28.04
N ASP A 696 27.07 28.91 27.27
CA ASP A 696 27.02 28.87 25.80
C ASP A 696 27.33 27.46 25.26
N LEU A 697 28.34 26.77 25.82
CA LEU A 697 28.69 25.39 25.44
C LEU A 697 27.60 24.39 25.85
N GLU A 698 27.03 24.54 27.05
CA GLU A 698 25.94 23.71 27.56
C GLU A 698 24.68 23.84 26.69
N GLU A 699 24.26 25.07 26.37
CA GLU A 699 23.13 25.33 25.49
C GLU A 699 23.39 24.81 24.07
N TYR A 700 24.60 25.02 23.54
CA TYR A 700 24.96 24.49 22.23
C TYR A 700 24.93 22.96 22.18
N ALA A 701 25.42 22.28 23.22
CA ALA A 701 25.34 20.82 23.35
C ALA A 701 23.88 20.33 23.42
N PHE A 702 23.00 21.08 24.09
CA PHE A 702 21.57 20.80 24.13
C PHE A 702 20.93 20.91 22.74
N GLN A 703 21.20 21.99 22.00
CA GLN A 703 20.71 22.16 20.62
C GLN A 703 21.27 21.10 19.67
N ALA A 704 22.55 20.74 19.82
CA ALA A 704 23.20 19.67 19.07
C ALA A 704 22.52 18.31 19.34
N ALA A 705 22.18 18.01 20.60
CA ALA A 705 21.48 16.78 20.97
C ALA A 705 20.11 16.65 20.25
N ILE A 706 19.34 17.74 20.19
CA ILE A 706 18.06 17.79 19.47
C ILE A 706 18.27 17.58 17.97
N ALA A 707 19.24 18.28 17.38
CA ALA A 707 19.54 18.18 15.94
C ALA A 707 19.99 16.77 15.54
N ILE A 708 20.89 16.14 16.33
CA ILE A 708 21.37 14.77 16.12
C ILE A 708 20.21 13.77 16.25
N SER A 709 19.36 13.93 17.28
CA SER A 709 18.19 13.07 17.48
C SER A 709 17.24 13.12 16.27
N ASN A 710 16.93 14.33 15.79
CA ASN A 710 16.09 14.54 14.61
C ASN A 710 16.72 13.98 13.33
N ALA A 711 18.03 14.16 13.14
CA ALA A 711 18.75 13.59 12.00
C ALA A 711 18.73 12.05 12.03
N ARG A 712 18.91 11.43 13.19
CA ARG A 712 18.84 9.97 13.39
C ARG A 712 17.43 9.44 13.14
N LEU A 713 16.40 10.13 13.62
CA LEU A 713 14.99 9.79 13.39
C LEU A 713 14.65 9.82 11.89
N ARG A 714 15.02 10.91 11.19
CA ARG A 714 14.84 11.05 9.74
C ARG A 714 15.51 9.90 8.97
N ALA A 715 16.77 9.59 9.30
CA ALA A 715 17.51 8.50 8.65
C ALA A 715 16.89 7.12 8.90
N ASN A 716 16.38 6.86 10.11
CA ASN A 716 15.71 5.60 10.44
C ASN A 716 14.37 5.46 9.71
N MET A 717 13.56 6.51 9.70
CA MET A 717 12.27 6.54 9.00
C MET A 717 12.45 6.30 7.50
N GLN A 718 13.43 6.96 6.87
CA GLN A 718 13.73 6.78 5.45
C GLN A 718 14.13 5.34 5.12
N ARG A 719 14.95 4.70 5.97
CA ARG A 719 15.30 3.28 5.79
C ARG A 719 14.10 2.35 5.96
N ALA A 720 13.23 2.63 6.92
CA ALA A 720 12.01 1.85 7.15
C ALA A 720 11.05 1.94 5.96
N LEU A 721 10.82 3.15 5.43
CA LEU A 721 9.97 3.37 4.26
C LEU A 721 10.47 2.61 3.03
N VAL A 722 11.77 2.72 2.70
CA VAL A 722 12.36 1.99 1.57
C VAL A 722 12.23 0.47 1.74
N ARG A 723 12.38 -0.03 2.96
CA ARG A 723 12.19 -1.47 3.24
C ARG A 723 10.73 -1.89 3.02
N GLN A 724 9.78 -1.11 3.52
CA GLN A 724 8.35 -1.39 3.39
C GLN A 724 7.90 -1.36 1.92
N GLU A 725 8.37 -0.39 1.14
CA GLU A 725 8.09 -0.32 -0.30
C GLU A 725 8.62 -1.54 -1.05
N ARG A 726 9.84 -2.00 -0.73
CA ARG A 726 10.41 -3.22 -1.34
C ARG A 726 9.61 -4.47 -0.98
N GLU A 727 9.21 -4.61 0.27
CA GLU A 727 8.38 -5.73 0.72
C GLU A 727 7.00 -5.70 0.02
N GLN A 728 6.40 -4.52 -0.15
CA GLN A 728 5.12 -4.38 -0.86
C GLN A 728 5.24 -4.61 -2.36
N GLN A 729 6.31 -4.14 -3.01
CA GLN A 729 6.58 -4.41 -4.42
C GLN A 729 6.84 -5.89 -4.68
N ALA A 730 7.61 -6.55 -3.81
CA ALA A 730 7.84 -8.00 -3.90
C ALA A 730 6.54 -8.79 -3.74
N LEU A 731 5.66 -8.38 -2.81
CA LEU A 731 4.34 -8.98 -2.64
C LEU A 731 3.48 -8.81 -3.90
N ARG A 732 3.36 -7.58 -4.43
CA ARG A 732 2.59 -7.29 -5.65
C ARG A 732 3.12 -8.07 -6.85
N ALA A 733 4.44 -8.10 -7.05
CA ALA A 733 5.08 -8.84 -8.13
C ALA A 733 4.83 -10.36 -8.00
N SER A 734 4.86 -10.90 -6.78
CA SER A 734 4.53 -12.30 -6.51
C SER A 734 3.05 -12.61 -6.79
N GLU A 735 2.12 -11.74 -6.37
CA GLU A 735 0.69 -11.89 -6.64
C GLU A 735 0.37 -11.81 -8.14
N GLU A 736 1.01 -10.89 -8.86
CA GLU A 736 0.91 -10.80 -10.31
C GLU A 736 1.49 -12.01 -11.01
N SER A 737 2.66 -12.48 -10.59
CA SER A 737 3.30 -13.67 -11.14
C SER A 737 2.42 -14.91 -10.94
N PHE A 738 1.84 -15.09 -9.75
CA PHE A 738 0.89 -16.19 -9.48
C PHE A 738 -0.37 -16.08 -10.34
N ARG A 739 -0.95 -14.87 -10.44
CA ARG A 739 -2.14 -14.61 -11.26
C ARG A 739 -1.86 -14.92 -12.73
N GLN A 740 -0.74 -14.46 -13.28
CA GLN A 740 -0.36 -14.75 -14.67
C GLN A 740 -0.10 -16.24 -14.90
N ALA A 741 0.66 -16.89 -14.01
CA ALA A 741 0.94 -18.32 -14.12
C ALA A 741 -0.34 -19.17 -14.06
N PHE A 742 -1.31 -18.80 -13.23
CA PHE A 742 -2.61 -19.47 -13.15
C PHE A 742 -3.47 -19.23 -14.39
N GLU A 743 -3.65 -17.98 -14.82
CA GLU A 743 -4.56 -17.65 -15.94
C GLU A 743 -4.05 -18.13 -17.30
N TYR A 744 -2.74 -18.00 -17.56
CA TYR A 744 -2.13 -18.37 -18.85
C TYR A 744 -1.61 -19.81 -18.92
N ALA A 745 -1.83 -20.63 -17.88
CA ALA A 745 -1.46 -22.04 -17.95
C ALA A 745 -2.19 -22.72 -19.13
N PRO A 746 -1.47 -23.50 -19.97
CA PRO A 746 -2.04 -24.16 -21.13
C PRO A 746 -3.04 -25.27 -20.75
N SER A 747 -2.90 -25.81 -19.55
CA SER A 747 -3.76 -26.82 -18.95
C SER A 747 -4.82 -26.21 -18.05
N GLY A 748 -5.91 -26.94 -17.81
CA GLY A 748 -6.99 -26.47 -16.96
C GLY A 748 -6.57 -26.43 -15.50
N MET A 749 -6.88 -25.35 -14.79
CA MET A 749 -6.61 -25.22 -13.35
C MET A 749 -7.86 -24.74 -12.63
N ALA A 750 -8.09 -25.27 -11.43
CA ALA A 750 -9.15 -24.85 -10.53
C ALA A 750 -8.67 -24.79 -9.09
N ILE A 751 -9.18 -23.80 -8.35
CA ILE A 751 -9.03 -23.70 -6.90
C ILE A 751 -10.41 -23.98 -6.29
N ALA A 752 -10.50 -24.97 -5.41
CA ALA A 752 -11.72 -25.35 -4.71
C ALA A 752 -11.55 -25.28 -3.19
N GLU A 753 -12.67 -25.09 -2.49
CA GLU A 753 -12.70 -24.99 -1.03
C GLU A 753 -12.49 -26.36 -0.37
N MET A 754 -11.65 -26.41 0.68
CA MET A 754 -11.42 -27.59 1.51
C MET A 754 -12.02 -27.38 2.90
N GLY A 755 -13.10 -28.13 3.22
CA GLY A 755 -13.73 -28.14 4.54
C GLY A 755 -15.11 -27.49 4.57
N GLY A 756 -15.90 -27.76 5.63
CA GLY A 756 -17.27 -27.25 5.80
C GLY A 756 -18.32 -27.86 4.84
N ASP A 757 -19.53 -27.33 4.87
CA ASP A 757 -20.68 -27.77 4.04
C ASP A 757 -20.48 -27.54 2.53
N GLN A 758 -19.43 -26.80 2.13
CA GLN A 758 -19.15 -26.42 0.73
C GLN A 758 -17.90 -27.14 0.16
N HIS A 759 -17.49 -28.26 0.76
CA HIS A 759 -16.34 -29.03 0.31
C HIS A 759 -16.39 -29.33 -1.21
N GLY A 760 -15.30 -29.02 -1.92
CA GLY A 760 -15.17 -29.26 -3.35
C GLY A 760 -15.81 -28.20 -4.25
N ARG A 761 -16.43 -27.14 -3.68
CA ARG A 761 -16.95 -26.01 -4.45
C ARG A 761 -15.82 -25.25 -5.15
N ILE A 762 -16.00 -25.01 -6.44
CA ILE A 762 -15.02 -24.29 -7.26
C ILE A 762 -15.06 -22.79 -6.93
N LEU A 763 -13.96 -22.23 -6.47
CA LEU A 763 -13.80 -20.81 -6.18
C LEU A 763 -13.30 -20.04 -7.40
N ARG A 764 -12.34 -20.62 -8.11
CA ARG A 764 -11.66 -20.00 -9.24
C ARG A 764 -11.21 -21.04 -10.26
N THR A 765 -11.25 -20.68 -11.54
CA THR A 765 -10.80 -21.51 -12.66
C THR A 765 -10.05 -20.64 -13.65
N ASN A 766 -9.04 -21.19 -14.31
CA ASN A 766 -8.36 -20.48 -15.39
C ASN A 766 -9.14 -20.59 -16.72
N GLU A 767 -8.69 -19.83 -17.72
CA GLU A 767 -9.33 -19.78 -19.04
C GLU A 767 -9.26 -21.14 -19.77
N ALA A 768 -8.17 -21.89 -19.61
CA ALA A 768 -7.99 -23.19 -20.25
C ALA A 768 -9.08 -24.20 -19.81
N LEU A 769 -9.37 -24.30 -18.51
CA LEU A 769 -10.42 -25.20 -18.01
C LEU A 769 -11.81 -24.77 -18.50
N CYS A 770 -12.07 -23.46 -18.54
CA CYS A 770 -13.33 -22.91 -19.07
C CYS A 770 -13.53 -23.29 -20.54
N ARG A 771 -12.46 -23.20 -21.35
CA ARG A 771 -12.45 -23.62 -22.76
C ARG A 771 -12.65 -25.12 -22.93
N MET A 772 -11.96 -25.95 -22.14
CA MET A 772 -12.10 -27.42 -22.19
C MET A 772 -13.54 -27.90 -21.91
N LEU A 773 -14.23 -27.25 -20.98
CA LEU A 773 -15.59 -27.64 -20.57
C LEU A 773 -16.71 -26.87 -21.29
N GLY A 774 -16.37 -25.81 -22.03
CA GLY A 774 -17.34 -24.94 -22.71
C GLY A 774 -18.22 -24.14 -21.74
N ARG A 775 -17.71 -23.84 -20.54
CA ARG A 775 -18.45 -23.16 -19.45
C ARG A 775 -17.70 -21.91 -19.01
N PRO A 776 -18.37 -20.75 -18.85
CA PRO A 776 -17.71 -19.54 -18.35
C PRO A 776 -17.38 -19.66 -16.86
N ALA A 777 -16.32 -18.97 -16.41
CA ALA A 777 -15.88 -19.00 -15.01
C ALA A 777 -16.99 -18.64 -14.00
N SER A 778 -17.91 -17.75 -14.37
CA SER A 778 -19.07 -17.38 -13.53
C SER A 778 -20.06 -18.54 -13.31
N ALA A 779 -20.18 -19.45 -14.27
CA ALA A 779 -20.98 -20.66 -14.12
C ALA A 779 -20.25 -21.73 -13.31
N MET A 780 -18.92 -21.83 -13.48
CA MET A 780 -18.09 -22.80 -12.77
C MET A 780 -18.19 -22.67 -11.24
N ARG A 781 -18.35 -21.44 -10.71
CA ARG A 781 -18.51 -21.18 -9.26
C ARG A 781 -19.78 -21.77 -8.61
N ARG A 782 -20.72 -22.24 -9.43
CA ARG A 782 -21.97 -22.88 -8.98
C ARG A 782 -21.85 -24.40 -8.85
N TYR A 783 -20.76 -24.97 -9.35
CA TYR A 783 -20.51 -26.40 -9.34
C TYR A 783 -19.49 -26.77 -8.27
N SER A 784 -19.69 -27.94 -7.66
CA SER A 784 -18.61 -28.70 -7.07
C SER A 784 -17.84 -29.43 -8.17
N PHE A 785 -16.57 -29.73 -7.95
CA PHE A 785 -15.77 -30.48 -8.92
C PHE A 785 -16.41 -31.85 -9.23
N SER A 786 -17.07 -32.48 -8.25
CA SER A 786 -17.79 -33.74 -8.40
C SER A 786 -18.98 -33.68 -9.37
N ASP A 787 -19.63 -32.52 -9.49
CA ASP A 787 -20.79 -32.34 -10.38
C ASP A 787 -20.40 -32.39 -11.86
N LEU A 788 -19.10 -32.18 -12.14
CA LEU A 788 -18.55 -32.19 -13.48
C LEU A 788 -18.00 -33.57 -13.87
N VAL A 789 -17.90 -34.52 -12.94
CA VAL A 789 -17.35 -35.86 -13.20
C VAL A 789 -18.46 -36.83 -13.63
N HIS A 790 -18.13 -37.75 -14.53
CA HIS A 790 -19.03 -38.84 -14.93
C HIS A 790 -19.46 -39.68 -13.70
N PRO A 791 -20.73 -40.09 -13.57
CA PRO A 791 -21.24 -40.78 -12.38
C PRO A 791 -20.43 -42.02 -11.93
N GLU A 792 -19.92 -42.79 -12.89
CA GLU A 792 -19.08 -43.97 -12.63
C GLU A 792 -17.68 -43.63 -12.08
N ASP A 793 -17.19 -42.41 -12.35
CA ASP A 793 -15.82 -42.00 -12.03
C ASP A 793 -15.74 -41.17 -10.73
N ILE A 794 -16.87 -40.86 -10.09
CA ILE A 794 -16.94 -40.07 -8.84
C ILE A 794 -16.12 -40.72 -7.72
N GLY A 795 -16.17 -42.05 -7.59
CA GLY A 795 -15.38 -42.78 -6.57
C GLY A 795 -13.88 -42.61 -6.76
N THR A 796 -13.42 -42.48 -8.02
CA THR A 796 -12.02 -42.23 -8.36
C THR A 796 -11.61 -40.80 -8.00
N LEU A 797 -12.49 -39.81 -8.22
CA LEU A 797 -12.27 -38.42 -7.80
C LEU A 797 -12.12 -38.31 -6.28
N LEU A 798 -13.05 -38.88 -5.52
CA LEU A 798 -13.07 -38.77 -4.05
C LEU A 798 -11.80 -39.35 -3.41
N ARG A 799 -11.33 -40.52 -3.88
CA ARG A 799 -10.04 -41.08 -3.45
C ARG A 799 -8.88 -40.14 -3.77
N THR A 800 -8.85 -39.58 -4.98
CA THR A 800 -7.76 -38.69 -5.42
C THR A 800 -7.73 -37.36 -4.64
N HIS A 801 -8.88 -36.84 -4.24
CA HIS A 801 -8.98 -35.65 -3.38
C HIS A 801 -8.53 -35.93 -1.95
N ALA A 802 -8.81 -37.12 -1.41
CA ALA A 802 -8.48 -37.50 -0.04
C ALA A 802 -7.00 -37.89 0.12
N GLU A 803 -6.46 -38.68 -0.82
CA GLU A 803 -5.11 -39.24 -0.73
C GLU A 803 -4.05 -38.34 -1.37
N GLY A 804 -4.48 -37.41 -2.25
CA GLY A 804 -3.58 -36.66 -3.12
C GLY A 804 -2.99 -37.56 -4.20
N GLY A 805 -3.04 -37.14 -5.47
CA GLY A 805 -2.56 -38.02 -6.53
C GLY A 805 -3.01 -37.63 -7.93
N ARG A 806 -2.82 -38.58 -8.86
CA ARG A 806 -3.22 -38.47 -10.26
C ARG A 806 -4.32 -39.51 -10.55
N ALA A 807 -5.37 -39.09 -11.22
CA ALA A 807 -6.40 -39.97 -11.74
C ALA A 807 -6.77 -39.62 -13.18
N GLU A 808 -7.21 -40.63 -13.94
CA GLU A 808 -7.82 -40.44 -15.25
C GLU A 808 -9.33 -40.65 -15.11
N LEU A 809 -10.11 -39.67 -15.54
CA LEU A 809 -11.57 -39.69 -15.40
C LEU A 809 -12.23 -38.88 -16.51
N ARG A 810 -13.56 -39.02 -16.64
CA ARG A 810 -14.36 -38.30 -17.63
C ARG A 810 -15.00 -37.06 -17.01
N LEU A 811 -14.79 -35.89 -17.63
CA LEU A 811 -15.47 -34.64 -17.29
C LEU A 811 -16.59 -34.30 -18.28
N GLY A 812 -17.74 -33.88 -17.77
CA GLY A 812 -18.90 -33.46 -18.55
C GLY A 812 -18.75 -32.04 -19.10
N ARG A 813 -18.90 -31.92 -20.42
CA ARG A 813 -18.93 -30.63 -21.13
C ARG A 813 -20.32 -29.99 -21.05
N ARG A 814 -20.43 -28.75 -21.51
CA ARG A 814 -21.74 -28.05 -21.60
C ARG A 814 -22.70 -28.70 -22.61
N ASP A 815 -22.17 -29.32 -23.66
CA ASP A 815 -22.93 -29.95 -24.74
C ASP A 815 -23.49 -31.34 -24.39
N GLY A 816 -23.19 -31.85 -23.18
CA GLY A 816 -23.62 -33.18 -22.72
C GLY A 816 -22.65 -34.31 -23.08
N THR A 817 -21.56 -34.02 -23.79
CA THR A 817 -20.49 -35.00 -24.06
C THR A 817 -19.50 -35.09 -22.89
N TYR A 818 -18.70 -36.16 -22.87
CA TYR A 818 -17.66 -36.38 -21.88
C TYR A 818 -16.28 -36.25 -22.52
N LEU A 819 -15.34 -35.70 -21.75
CA LEU A 819 -13.93 -35.51 -22.09
C LEU A 819 -13.07 -36.33 -21.14
N TRP A 820 -12.18 -37.17 -21.68
CA TRP A 820 -11.16 -37.84 -20.89
C TRP A 820 -10.09 -36.85 -20.43
N VAL A 821 -9.91 -36.75 -19.12
CA VAL A 821 -8.89 -35.89 -18.51
C VAL A 821 -8.01 -36.66 -17.54
N SER A 822 -6.78 -36.19 -17.39
CA SER A 822 -5.88 -36.53 -16.31
C SER A 822 -5.93 -35.42 -15.27
N LEU A 823 -6.40 -35.75 -14.07
CA LEU A 823 -6.60 -34.83 -12.97
C LEU A 823 -5.52 -35.04 -11.90
N ARG A 824 -4.95 -33.95 -11.40
CA ARG A 824 -4.00 -33.95 -10.29
C ARG A 824 -4.42 -32.94 -9.23
N CYS A 825 -4.51 -33.38 -7.98
CA CYS A 825 -4.87 -32.51 -6.86
C CYS A 825 -3.69 -32.31 -5.92
N SER A 826 -3.48 -31.06 -5.50
CA SER A 826 -2.56 -30.68 -4.44
C SER A 826 -3.28 -29.81 -3.43
N VAL A 827 -3.06 -30.09 -2.15
CA VAL A 827 -3.63 -29.32 -1.04
C VAL A 827 -2.72 -28.13 -0.74
N ILE A 828 -3.29 -26.94 -0.68
CA ILE A 828 -2.62 -25.73 -0.23
C ILE A 828 -3.04 -25.47 1.21
N SER A 829 -2.08 -25.58 2.13
CA SER A 829 -2.25 -25.32 3.56
C SER A 829 -1.69 -23.98 3.97
N ASP A 830 -2.40 -23.31 4.87
CA ASP A 830 -1.86 -22.16 5.60
C ASP A 830 -1.07 -22.68 6.81
N ALA A 831 0.06 -22.04 7.12
CA ALA A 831 1.00 -22.48 8.15
C ALA A 831 0.41 -22.44 9.59
N ALA A 832 -0.67 -21.68 9.79
CA ALA A 832 -1.33 -21.53 11.09
C ALA A 832 -2.69 -22.26 11.22
N ASP A 833 -3.41 -22.47 10.12
CA ASP A 833 -4.85 -22.83 10.11
C ASP A 833 -5.19 -24.16 9.41
N GLY A 834 -4.19 -24.88 8.88
CA GLY A 834 -4.40 -26.15 8.19
C GLY A 834 -4.79 -26.02 6.71
N PRO A 835 -5.23 -27.12 6.06
CA PRO A 835 -5.52 -27.14 4.63
C PRO A 835 -6.76 -26.30 4.28
N ARG A 836 -6.57 -25.19 3.55
CA ARG A 836 -7.68 -24.26 3.19
C ARG A 836 -8.22 -24.46 1.78
N PHE A 837 -7.36 -24.82 0.83
CA PHE A 837 -7.76 -24.90 -0.58
C PHE A 837 -7.19 -26.14 -1.27
N LEU A 838 -7.93 -26.61 -2.26
CA LEU A 838 -7.48 -27.64 -3.19
C LEU A 838 -7.16 -26.98 -4.53
N LEU A 839 -5.92 -27.13 -4.98
CA LEU A 839 -5.51 -26.78 -6.33
C LEU A 839 -5.59 -28.03 -7.21
N THR A 840 -6.47 -28.00 -8.21
CA THR A 840 -6.69 -29.08 -9.16
C THR A 840 -6.15 -28.68 -10.52
N HIS A 841 -5.30 -29.53 -11.09
CA HIS A 841 -4.74 -29.42 -12.42
C HIS A 841 -5.39 -30.48 -13.33
N VAL A 842 -5.81 -30.08 -14.52
CA VAL A 842 -6.61 -30.87 -15.46
C VAL A 842 -5.96 -30.82 -16.84
N GLU A 843 -5.62 -31.99 -17.35
CA GLU A 843 -5.00 -32.17 -18.66
C GLU A 843 -5.92 -33.00 -19.56
N ASP A 844 -6.14 -32.55 -20.80
CA ASP A 844 -6.91 -33.28 -21.80
C ASP A 844 -6.08 -34.47 -22.31
N ILE A 845 -6.65 -35.68 -22.26
CA ILE A 845 -6.00 -36.93 -22.69
C ILE A 845 -6.83 -37.69 -23.72
N GLU A 846 -7.81 -37.04 -24.36
CA GLU A 846 -8.74 -37.66 -25.31
C GLU A 846 -8.00 -38.32 -26.47
N GLU A 847 -7.04 -37.60 -27.07
CA GLU A 847 -6.25 -38.11 -28.19
C GLU A 847 -5.38 -39.30 -27.78
N ARG A 848 -4.84 -39.27 -26.56
CA ARG A 848 -4.07 -40.39 -26.01
C ARG A 848 -4.95 -41.64 -25.85
N LYS A 849 -6.17 -41.49 -25.32
CA LYS A 849 -7.11 -42.61 -25.16
C LYS A 849 -7.57 -43.19 -26.50
N HIS A 850 -7.86 -42.35 -27.49
CA HIS A 850 -8.21 -42.81 -28.83
C HIS A 850 -7.11 -43.67 -29.48
N ARG A 851 -5.84 -43.27 -29.33
CA ARG A 851 -4.70 -44.05 -29.84
C ARG A 851 -4.56 -45.40 -29.12
N GLU A 852 -4.77 -45.42 -27.80
CA GLU A 852 -4.74 -46.64 -26.99
C GLU A 852 -5.79 -47.65 -27.44
N PHE A 853 -7.05 -47.21 -27.61
CA PHE A 853 -8.13 -48.06 -28.11
C PHE A 853 -7.89 -48.55 -29.56
N ALA A 854 -7.37 -47.68 -30.44
CA ALA A 854 -7.08 -48.04 -31.82
C ALA A 854 -5.90 -49.04 -31.96
N LEU A 855 -4.95 -49.03 -31.01
CA LEU A 855 -3.88 -50.02 -30.93
C LEU A 855 -4.41 -51.36 -30.41
N ALA A 856 -5.28 -51.35 -29.39
CA ALA A 856 -5.90 -52.57 -28.86
C ALA A 856 -6.74 -53.30 -29.93
N HIS A 857 -7.53 -52.58 -30.72
CA HIS A 857 -8.32 -53.18 -31.81
C HIS A 857 -7.44 -53.76 -32.94
N ARG A 858 -6.35 -53.07 -33.31
CA ARG A 858 -5.39 -53.58 -34.31
C ARG A 858 -4.60 -54.79 -33.83
N ALA A 859 -4.42 -54.95 -32.51
CA ALA A 859 -3.73 -56.11 -31.95
C ALA A 859 -4.58 -57.39 -32.00
N SER A 860 -5.92 -57.30 -32.07
CA SER A 860 -6.84 -58.45 -32.09
C SER A 860 -7.47 -58.79 -33.45
N HIS A 861 -7.49 -57.87 -34.42
CA HIS A 861 -8.14 -58.10 -35.73
C HIS A 861 -7.19 -57.86 -36.92
N ASP A 862 -7.41 -58.56 -38.04
CA ASP A 862 -6.68 -58.39 -39.30
C ASP A 862 -7.11 -57.09 -39.98
N ALA A 863 -6.14 -56.23 -40.29
CA ALA A 863 -6.40 -54.88 -40.80
C ALA A 863 -7.01 -54.86 -42.22
N LEU A 864 -6.85 -55.94 -43.00
CA LEU A 864 -7.36 -56.02 -44.37
C LEU A 864 -8.79 -56.58 -44.41
N THR A 865 -9.05 -57.67 -43.70
CA THR A 865 -10.33 -58.40 -43.78
C THR A 865 -11.30 -58.06 -42.66
N GLY A 866 -10.83 -57.43 -41.57
CA GLY A 866 -11.63 -57.16 -40.38
C GLY A 866 -11.96 -58.40 -39.54
N LEU A 867 -11.49 -59.59 -39.96
CA LEU A 867 -11.65 -60.83 -39.21
C LEU A 867 -10.70 -60.87 -38.00
N PRO A 868 -11.00 -61.66 -36.95
CA PRO A 868 -10.03 -62.03 -35.92
C PRO A 868 -8.69 -62.47 -36.52
N ASN A 869 -7.59 -61.95 -35.97
CA ASN A 869 -6.24 -62.34 -36.37
C ASN A 869 -5.78 -63.60 -35.62
N SER A 870 -4.55 -64.06 -35.90
CA SER A 870 -4.00 -65.24 -35.25
C SER A 870 -3.99 -65.14 -33.71
N THR A 871 -3.68 -63.97 -33.14
CA THR A 871 -3.65 -63.76 -31.68
C THR A 871 -5.03 -63.94 -31.05
N GLU A 872 -6.06 -63.31 -31.63
CA GLU A 872 -7.45 -63.43 -31.18
C GLU A 872 -8.01 -64.85 -31.41
N LEU A 873 -7.62 -65.52 -32.49
CA LEU A 873 -7.97 -66.92 -32.74
C LEU A 873 -7.41 -67.85 -31.66
N HIS A 874 -6.13 -67.69 -31.28
CA HIS A 874 -5.53 -68.45 -30.18
C HIS A 874 -6.25 -68.20 -28.85
N ALA A 875 -6.61 -66.94 -28.56
CA ALA A 875 -7.37 -66.58 -27.37
C ALA A 875 -8.76 -67.23 -27.36
N ARG A 876 -9.47 -67.27 -28.49
CA ARG A 876 -10.79 -67.90 -28.61
C ARG A 876 -10.75 -69.42 -28.49
N ILE A 877 -9.75 -70.08 -29.07
CA ILE A 877 -9.53 -71.52 -28.87
C ILE A 877 -9.23 -71.79 -27.39
N GLY A 878 -8.35 -71.01 -26.77
CA GLY A 878 -8.04 -71.13 -25.34
C GLY A 878 -9.24 -70.89 -24.42
N ALA A 879 -10.14 -69.98 -24.78
CA ALA A 879 -11.37 -69.73 -24.02
C ALA A 879 -12.40 -70.88 -24.14
N ARG A 880 -12.36 -71.65 -25.23
CA ARG A 880 -13.26 -72.80 -25.47
C ARG A 880 -12.69 -74.15 -25.01
N LEU A 881 -11.39 -74.21 -24.68
CA LEU A 881 -10.72 -75.42 -24.19
C LEU A 881 -10.32 -75.25 -22.71
N CYS A 882 -10.67 -76.21 -21.85
CA CYS A 882 -10.11 -76.26 -20.50
C CYS A 882 -8.78 -77.04 -20.48
N ALA A 883 -7.98 -76.82 -19.43
CA ALA A 883 -6.61 -77.35 -19.32
C ALA A 883 -6.52 -78.83 -18.91
N LEU A 884 -7.62 -79.47 -18.49
CA LEU A 884 -7.63 -80.83 -17.95
C LEU A 884 -7.84 -81.88 -19.04
N ARG A 885 -6.95 -82.88 -19.11
CA ARG A 885 -7.04 -84.06 -19.98
C ARG A 885 -7.36 -85.28 -19.11
N GLU A 886 -8.64 -85.63 -18.93
CA GLU A 886 -8.97 -86.83 -18.16
C GLU A 886 -8.58 -88.10 -18.92
N HIS A 887 -7.75 -88.93 -18.28
CA HIS A 887 -7.40 -90.26 -18.75
C HIS A 887 -8.61 -91.18 -18.63
N GLY A 888 -8.94 -91.89 -19.71
CA GLY A 888 -9.88 -92.99 -19.65
C GLY A 888 -9.37 -94.13 -18.77
N SER A 889 -10.32 -94.73 -18.05
CA SER A 889 -10.33 -96.06 -17.41
C SER A 889 -9.36 -96.35 -16.26
N ASP A 890 -9.98 -96.82 -15.17
CA ASP A 890 -9.52 -97.63 -14.03
C ASP A 890 -9.17 -96.97 -12.69
N ALA A 891 -9.77 -97.62 -11.67
CA ALA A 891 -9.48 -97.62 -10.24
C ALA A 891 -10.12 -96.56 -9.33
N ALA A 892 -11.17 -97.03 -8.67
CA ALA A 892 -11.69 -96.56 -7.40
C ALA A 892 -10.63 -96.51 -6.28
N ALA A 893 -10.96 -95.68 -5.28
CA ALA A 893 -10.76 -95.87 -3.83
C ALA A 893 -9.84 -94.87 -3.11
N GLU A 894 -10.53 -94.19 -2.17
CA GLU A 894 -10.10 -93.77 -0.83
C GLU A 894 -9.53 -92.38 -0.62
N GLY A 895 -10.18 -91.69 0.32
CA GLY A 895 -9.99 -90.29 0.64
C GLY A 895 -8.99 -90.05 1.76
N GLY A 896 -8.62 -88.77 1.87
CA GLY A 896 -7.80 -88.22 2.93
C GLY A 896 -7.73 -86.71 2.77
N ASP A 897 -8.34 -86.00 3.73
CA ASP A 897 -8.39 -84.53 3.83
C ASP A 897 -6.98 -83.89 3.80
N ASP A 898 -6.77 -82.93 2.89
CA ASP A 898 -5.61 -82.02 2.90
C ASP A 898 -6.04 -80.61 3.39
N PRO A 899 -5.46 -80.05 4.47
CA PRO A 899 -5.88 -78.79 5.08
C PRO A 899 -5.30 -77.49 4.45
N TYR A 900 -4.74 -77.51 3.24
CA TYR A 900 -4.08 -76.31 2.66
C TYR A 900 -4.67 -75.73 1.36
N LEU A 901 -5.96 -75.96 1.05
CA LEU A 901 -6.63 -75.29 -0.07
C LEU A 901 -7.95 -74.62 0.36
N GLY A 902 -7.82 -73.43 0.94
CA GLY A 902 -8.93 -72.51 1.23
C GLY A 902 -8.87 -71.28 0.32
N HIS A 903 -9.91 -71.14 -0.52
CA HIS A 903 -10.28 -69.99 -1.36
C HIS A 903 -9.66 -69.86 -2.75
N ALA A 904 -10.10 -70.74 -3.65
CA ALA A 904 -10.41 -70.36 -5.03
C ALA A 904 -11.71 -71.06 -5.45
N ASP A 905 -12.82 -70.63 -4.85
CA ASP A 905 -14.15 -71.08 -5.25
C ASP A 905 -14.90 -69.88 -5.83
N GLN A 906 -15.08 -69.91 -7.15
CA GLN A 906 -16.09 -69.23 -7.99
C GLN A 906 -15.51 -68.81 -9.35
N ALA A 907 -15.23 -69.81 -10.19
CA ALA A 907 -15.59 -69.80 -11.61
C ALA A 907 -15.41 -71.20 -12.23
N THR A 908 -15.82 -72.27 -11.55
CA THR A 908 -16.17 -73.50 -12.27
C THR A 908 -17.50 -73.24 -12.95
N SER A 909 -17.45 -72.48 -14.06
CA SER A 909 -18.49 -72.55 -15.07
C SER A 909 -18.72 -74.03 -15.35
N PRO A 910 -19.98 -74.49 -15.43
CA PRO A 910 -20.29 -75.80 -16.01
C PRO A 910 -19.80 -75.73 -17.45
N HIS A 911 -18.55 -76.11 -17.66
CA HIS A 911 -17.95 -76.13 -18.98
C HIS A 911 -18.12 -77.55 -19.48
N THR A 912 -18.78 -77.68 -20.60
CA THR A 912 -18.91 -78.96 -21.29
C THR A 912 -17.52 -79.32 -21.79
N HIS A 913 -16.96 -80.43 -21.32
CA HIS A 913 -15.71 -80.94 -21.87
C HIS A 913 -15.89 -81.22 -23.36
N VAL A 914 -14.93 -80.75 -24.14
CA VAL A 914 -14.90 -80.95 -25.59
C VAL A 914 -14.02 -82.16 -25.87
N TRP A 915 -14.60 -83.18 -26.51
CA TRP A 915 -13.90 -84.41 -26.90
C TRP A 915 -13.87 -84.57 -28.41
N ALA A 916 -12.79 -85.15 -28.93
CA ALA A 916 -12.71 -85.53 -30.33
C ALA A 916 -13.62 -86.77 -30.59
N PRO A 917 -14.40 -86.80 -31.68
CA PRO A 917 -15.29 -87.92 -31.99
C PRO A 917 -14.51 -89.22 -32.24
N LEU A 918 -14.68 -90.22 -31.36
CA LEU A 918 -14.12 -91.57 -31.48
C LEU A 918 -15.18 -92.52 -32.06
N GLY A 919 -15.28 -92.57 -33.38
CA GLY A 919 -15.68 -93.74 -34.18
C GLY A 919 -17.06 -94.41 -34.00
N ASP A 920 -17.83 -94.22 -32.93
CA ASP A 920 -19.16 -94.85 -32.79
C ASP A 920 -20.08 -94.21 -31.72
N ASP A 921 -19.67 -93.11 -31.05
CA ASP A 921 -20.51 -92.40 -30.08
C ASP A 921 -20.81 -90.96 -30.54
N ASN A 922 -22.03 -90.49 -30.26
CA ASN A 922 -22.61 -89.20 -30.65
C ASN A 922 -21.98 -87.99 -29.90
N THR A 923 -20.64 -87.95 -29.83
CA THR A 923 -19.86 -86.92 -29.13
C THR A 923 -19.50 -85.79 -30.09
N HIS A 924 -20.02 -84.61 -29.82
CA HIS A 924 -19.73 -83.40 -30.59
C HIS A 924 -18.44 -82.71 -30.09
N GLY A 925 -17.53 -82.36 -31.02
CA GLY A 925 -16.24 -81.73 -30.71
C GLY A 925 -16.09 -80.31 -31.24
N LEU A 926 -15.00 -79.61 -30.87
CA LEU A 926 -14.61 -78.31 -31.42
C LEU A 926 -13.82 -78.54 -32.71
N ALA A 927 -14.47 -78.32 -33.84
CA ALA A 927 -13.85 -78.48 -35.15
C ALA A 927 -13.01 -77.24 -35.50
N VAL A 928 -11.75 -77.47 -35.85
CA VAL A 928 -10.86 -76.48 -36.45
C VAL A 928 -10.71 -76.82 -37.92
N VAL A 929 -11.38 -76.06 -38.78
CA VAL A 929 -11.33 -76.23 -40.24
C VAL A 929 -10.41 -75.18 -40.83
N PHE A 930 -9.30 -75.64 -41.41
CA PHE A 930 -8.26 -74.80 -41.99
C PHE A 930 -8.40 -74.79 -43.52
N PHE A 931 -8.42 -73.59 -44.11
CA PHE A 931 -8.48 -73.36 -45.55
C PHE A 931 -7.20 -72.65 -46.01
N ALA A 932 -6.48 -73.24 -46.96
CA ALA A 932 -5.34 -72.61 -47.62
C ALA A 932 -5.65 -72.42 -49.11
N LEU A 933 -5.62 -71.18 -49.61
CA LEU A 933 -5.94 -70.89 -51.00
C LEU A 933 -4.82 -71.35 -51.94
N ARG A 934 -5.15 -72.21 -52.91
CA ARG A 934 -4.21 -72.69 -53.92
C ARG A 934 -3.91 -71.60 -54.94
N ASP A 935 -2.64 -71.49 -55.34
CA ASP A 935 -2.15 -70.57 -56.37
C ASP A 935 -2.43 -69.07 -56.13
N PHE A 936 -2.77 -68.65 -54.90
CA PHE A 936 -3.02 -67.24 -54.58
C PHE A 936 -1.82 -66.33 -54.91
N LYS A 937 -0.59 -66.83 -54.72
CA LYS A 937 0.63 -66.11 -55.12
C LYS A 937 0.68 -65.80 -56.62
N ALA A 938 0.13 -66.66 -57.47
CA ALA A 938 0.04 -66.43 -58.91
C ALA A 938 -0.94 -65.28 -59.23
N ILE A 939 -2.01 -65.13 -58.45
CA ILE A 939 -2.94 -64.00 -58.56
C ILE A 939 -2.25 -62.69 -58.21
N ASN A 940 -1.55 -62.63 -57.07
CA ASN A 940 -0.76 -61.44 -56.69
C ASN A 940 0.28 -61.08 -57.74
N THR A 941 0.94 -62.08 -58.32
CA THR A 941 1.98 -61.88 -59.35
C THR A 941 1.39 -61.37 -60.67
N ARG A 942 0.19 -61.84 -61.04
CA ARG A 942 -0.43 -61.54 -62.34
C ARG A 942 -1.29 -60.28 -62.33
N PHE A 943 -1.97 -59.98 -61.23
CA PHE A 943 -2.96 -58.90 -61.14
C PHE A 943 -2.60 -57.81 -60.11
N GLY A 944 -1.48 -57.98 -59.38
CA GLY A 944 -1.03 -57.06 -58.35
C GLY A 944 -1.62 -57.36 -56.97
N HIS A 945 -1.01 -56.79 -55.94
CA HIS A 945 -1.40 -56.99 -54.54
C HIS A 945 -2.80 -56.45 -54.23
N ASP A 946 -3.20 -55.30 -54.81
CA ASP A 946 -4.53 -54.73 -54.60
C ASP A 946 -5.66 -55.65 -55.11
N ALA A 947 -5.41 -56.37 -56.20
CA ALA A 947 -6.35 -57.37 -56.73
C ALA A 947 -6.41 -58.61 -55.83
N GLY A 948 -5.27 -59.07 -55.30
CA GLY A 948 -5.24 -60.16 -54.33
C GLY A 948 -5.89 -59.80 -52.99
N ASP A 949 -5.75 -58.56 -52.55
CA ASP A 949 -6.43 -58.02 -51.37
C ASP A 949 -7.95 -58.05 -51.58
N GLY A 950 -8.43 -57.65 -52.77
CA GLY A 950 -9.82 -57.79 -53.17
C GLY A 950 -10.33 -59.24 -53.14
N VAL A 951 -9.51 -60.20 -53.58
CA VAL A 951 -9.83 -61.65 -53.47
C VAL A 951 -9.93 -62.09 -52.02
N LEU A 952 -9.01 -61.68 -51.15
CA LEU A 952 -9.01 -62.05 -49.74
C LEU A 952 -10.22 -61.47 -49.00
N ILE A 953 -10.59 -60.22 -49.26
CA ILE A 953 -11.79 -59.57 -48.69
C ILE A 953 -13.06 -60.31 -49.15
N GLU A 954 -13.14 -60.66 -50.44
CA GLU A 954 -14.29 -61.37 -50.99
C GLU A 954 -14.41 -62.79 -50.42
N ILE A 955 -13.31 -63.50 -50.25
CA ILE A 955 -13.27 -64.83 -49.62
C ILE A 955 -13.64 -64.75 -48.14
N ALA A 956 -13.08 -63.79 -47.40
CA ALA A 956 -13.46 -63.53 -46.01
C ALA A 956 -14.98 -63.30 -45.90
N ARG A 957 -15.55 -62.47 -46.77
CA ARG A 957 -16.98 -62.17 -46.82
C ARG A 957 -17.83 -63.41 -47.13
N ARG A 958 -17.37 -64.29 -48.03
CA ARG A 958 -18.09 -65.53 -48.40
C ARG A 958 -18.05 -66.54 -47.26
N LEU A 959 -16.89 -66.73 -46.62
CA LEU A 959 -16.74 -67.63 -45.49
C LEU A 959 -17.56 -67.16 -44.29
N SER A 960 -17.53 -65.87 -43.95
CA SER A 960 -18.35 -65.32 -42.87
C SER A 960 -19.87 -65.44 -43.10
N ARG A 961 -20.31 -65.55 -44.36
CA ARG A 961 -21.73 -65.79 -44.70
C ARG A 961 -22.09 -67.28 -44.78
N ALA A 962 -21.10 -68.15 -44.91
CA ALA A 962 -21.28 -69.59 -45.07
C ALA A 962 -21.32 -70.34 -43.72
N VAL A 963 -20.90 -69.69 -42.63
CA VAL A 963 -20.89 -70.24 -41.28
C VAL A 963 -22.16 -69.87 -40.50
N ARG A 964 -22.41 -70.60 -39.40
CA ARG A 964 -23.57 -70.36 -38.52
C ARG A 964 -23.29 -69.22 -37.54
N ASP A 965 -24.35 -68.61 -37.00
CA ASP A 965 -24.23 -67.66 -35.89
C ASP A 965 -23.63 -68.37 -34.67
N GLY A 966 -22.40 -68.00 -34.28
CA GLY A 966 -21.63 -68.62 -33.19
C GLY A 966 -20.29 -69.22 -33.63
N ASP A 967 -20.14 -69.52 -34.91
CA ASP A 967 -18.87 -69.94 -35.50
C ASP A 967 -17.92 -68.75 -35.65
N THR A 968 -16.62 -68.97 -35.46
CA THR A 968 -15.60 -67.92 -35.67
C THR A 968 -14.88 -68.15 -36.98
N VAL A 969 -14.90 -67.16 -37.87
CA VAL A 969 -14.02 -67.10 -39.05
C VAL A 969 -12.86 -66.18 -38.73
N ALA A 970 -11.64 -66.68 -38.86
CA ALA A 970 -10.41 -65.93 -38.62
C ALA A 970 -9.51 -66.00 -39.85
N ARG A 971 -8.69 -64.97 -40.05
CA ARG A 971 -7.59 -65.02 -41.01
C ARG A 971 -6.31 -65.30 -40.25
N TYR A 972 -5.73 -66.47 -40.48
CA TYR A 972 -4.55 -66.92 -39.74
C TYR A 972 -3.28 -66.20 -40.22
N GLY A 973 -3.20 -65.93 -41.52
CA GLY A 973 -2.14 -65.13 -42.13
C GLY A 973 -2.04 -65.39 -43.63
N GLY A 974 -1.61 -64.39 -44.41
CA GLY A 974 -1.45 -64.56 -45.86
C GLY A 974 -2.76 -64.96 -46.54
N ASP A 975 -2.78 -66.15 -47.12
CA ASP A 975 -3.87 -66.79 -47.85
C ASP A 975 -4.57 -67.92 -47.07
N GLU A 976 -4.39 -67.94 -45.74
CA GLU A 976 -4.90 -68.97 -44.85
C GLU A 976 -6.05 -68.45 -43.97
N PHE A 977 -7.16 -69.20 -43.96
CA PHE A 977 -8.36 -68.92 -43.18
C PHE A 977 -8.69 -70.09 -42.25
N VAL A 978 -9.21 -69.80 -41.06
CA VAL A 978 -9.58 -70.81 -40.08
C VAL A 978 -11.01 -70.58 -39.64
N ILE A 979 -11.78 -71.66 -39.58
CA ILE A 979 -13.13 -71.68 -39.05
C ILE A 979 -13.13 -72.54 -37.79
N LEU A 980 -13.64 -71.95 -36.72
CA LEU A 980 -13.82 -72.60 -35.43
C LEU A 980 -15.31 -72.79 -35.21
N SER A 981 -15.74 -74.05 -35.13
CA SER A 981 -17.17 -74.39 -34.97
C SER A 981 -17.37 -75.41 -33.86
N ASP A 982 -18.36 -75.16 -33.03
CA ASP A 982 -18.76 -76.05 -31.95
C ASP A 982 -19.82 -77.03 -32.49
N GLY A 983 -19.79 -78.29 -32.07
CA GLY A 983 -20.95 -79.16 -32.26
C GLY A 983 -20.93 -80.04 -33.52
N PHE A 984 -19.88 -79.99 -34.35
CA PHE A 984 -19.82 -80.83 -35.54
C PHE A 984 -19.52 -82.29 -35.19
N ASP A 985 -20.15 -83.21 -35.92
CA ASP A 985 -19.68 -84.59 -36.07
C ASP A 985 -18.71 -84.69 -37.27
N PRO A 986 -18.01 -85.82 -37.45
CA PRO A 986 -17.10 -86.00 -38.58
C PRO A 986 -17.73 -85.79 -39.96
N GLU A 987 -18.98 -86.21 -40.16
CA GLU A 987 -19.66 -86.10 -41.45
C GLU A 987 -20.11 -84.66 -41.73
N ASP A 988 -20.65 -83.98 -40.72
CA ASP A 988 -21.05 -82.58 -40.74
C ASP A 988 -19.87 -81.65 -41.01
N ALA A 989 -18.71 -81.88 -40.37
CA ALA A 989 -17.51 -81.08 -40.62
C ALA A 989 -17.00 -81.23 -42.05
N HIS A 990 -17.03 -82.45 -42.62
CA HIS A 990 -16.65 -82.68 -44.01
C HIS A 990 -17.65 -82.06 -44.99
N ASN A 991 -18.96 -82.17 -44.71
CA ASN A 991 -20.02 -81.56 -45.52
C ASN A 991 -19.93 -80.02 -45.49
N ALA A 992 -19.70 -79.44 -44.31
CA ALA A 992 -19.50 -77.99 -44.14
C ALA A 992 -18.24 -77.52 -44.87
N ALA A 993 -17.12 -78.25 -44.76
CA ALA A 993 -15.90 -77.98 -45.49
C ALA A 993 -16.10 -78.02 -47.02
N ALA A 994 -16.76 -79.06 -47.54
CA ALA A 994 -17.05 -79.20 -48.96
C ALA A 994 -17.98 -78.07 -49.46
N TRP A 995 -18.98 -77.70 -48.66
CA TRP A 995 -19.84 -76.55 -48.95
C TRP A 995 -19.04 -75.24 -49.01
N MET A 996 -18.19 -74.97 -48.02
CA MET A 996 -17.36 -73.76 -47.99
C MET A 996 -16.35 -73.72 -49.14
N GLN A 997 -15.76 -74.86 -49.52
CA GLN A 997 -14.93 -74.95 -50.73
C GLN A 997 -15.71 -74.59 -51.99
N SER A 998 -16.97 -75.01 -52.11
CA SER A 998 -17.83 -74.62 -53.23
C SER A 998 -18.10 -73.11 -53.27
N GLN A 999 -18.23 -72.46 -52.12
CA GLN A 999 -18.40 -71.00 -52.01
C GLN A 999 -17.12 -70.24 -52.40
N ILE A 1000 -15.94 -70.76 -52.01
CA ILE A 1000 -14.65 -70.19 -52.42
C ILE A 1000 -14.47 -70.31 -53.95
N ALA A 1001 -14.90 -71.44 -54.54
CA ALA A 1001 -14.78 -71.71 -55.97
C ALA A 1001 -15.69 -70.89 -56.89
N LEU A 1002 -16.68 -70.16 -56.33
CA LEU A 1002 -17.51 -69.25 -57.12
C LEU A 1002 -16.62 -68.17 -57.80
N PRO A 1003 -16.89 -67.77 -59.05
CA PRO A 1003 -16.10 -66.75 -59.74
C PRO A 1003 -16.02 -65.44 -58.94
N ILE A 1004 -14.83 -64.86 -58.80
CA ILE A 1004 -14.58 -63.57 -58.15
C ILE A 1004 -14.30 -62.54 -59.26
N PRO A 1005 -15.12 -61.48 -59.38
CA PRO A 1005 -14.88 -60.43 -60.36
C PRO A 1005 -13.67 -59.57 -59.92
N LEU A 1006 -12.67 -59.47 -60.79
CA LEU A 1006 -11.51 -58.60 -60.63
C LEU A 1006 -11.44 -57.66 -61.85
N GLY A 1007 -12.15 -56.54 -61.78
CA GLY A 1007 -12.31 -55.63 -62.90
C GLY A 1007 -13.08 -56.28 -64.06
N ASN A 1008 -12.41 -56.47 -65.21
CA ASN A 1008 -12.98 -57.09 -66.41
C ASN A 1008 -12.72 -58.60 -66.53
N GLU A 1009 -11.95 -59.18 -65.62
CA GLU A 1009 -11.66 -60.62 -65.59
C GLU A 1009 -12.37 -61.31 -64.41
N THR A 1010 -12.54 -62.62 -64.50
CA THR A 1010 -13.06 -63.43 -63.39
C THR A 1010 -12.02 -64.48 -63.02
N VAL A 1011 -11.77 -64.61 -61.72
CA VAL A 1011 -10.82 -65.59 -61.18
C VAL A 1011 -11.59 -66.57 -60.30
N CYS A 1012 -11.29 -67.85 -60.45
CA CYS A 1012 -11.77 -68.89 -59.56
C CYS A 1012 -10.64 -69.28 -58.61
N MET A 1013 -10.94 -69.36 -57.33
CA MET A 1013 -9.99 -69.80 -56.31
C MET A 1013 -10.40 -71.18 -55.80
N HIS A 1014 -9.43 -72.03 -55.55
CA HIS A 1014 -9.64 -73.31 -54.87
C HIS A 1014 -8.92 -73.28 -53.53
N ALA A 1015 -9.51 -73.90 -52.52
CA ALA A 1015 -8.88 -74.02 -51.21
C ALA A 1015 -8.60 -75.48 -50.91
N ALA A 1016 -7.38 -75.76 -50.44
CA ALA A 1016 -7.10 -77.00 -49.75
C ALA A 1016 -7.66 -76.91 -48.33
N VAL A 1017 -8.23 -78.01 -47.82
CA VAL A 1017 -8.89 -78.04 -46.52
C VAL A 1017 -8.29 -79.11 -45.65
N GLY A 1018 -8.02 -78.76 -44.39
CA GLY A 1018 -7.65 -79.68 -43.34
C GLY A 1018 -8.59 -79.50 -42.16
N ILE A 1019 -9.07 -80.61 -41.59
CA ILE A 1019 -9.96 -80.62 -40.44
C ILE A 1019 -9.22 -81.29 -39.30
N ALA A 1020 -9.16 -80.64 -38.15
CA ALA A 1020 -8.70 -81.26 -36.92
C ALA A 1020 -9.68 -80.97 -35.77
N TRP A 1021 -9.70 -81.88 -34.79
CA TRP A 1021 -10.61 -81.82 -33.66
C TRP A 1021 -9.86 -81.39 -32.41
N ALA A 1022 -10.22 -80.23 -31.87
CA ALA A 1022 -9.68 -79.79 -30.60
C ALA A 1022 -10.37 -80.55 -29.46
N GLN A 1023 -9.60 -80.88 -28.43
CA GLN A 1023 -10.11 -81.50 -27.20
C GLN A 1023 -9.47 -80.82 -26.00
N CYS A 1024 -10.12 -80.93 -24.84
CA CYS A 1024 -9.58 -80.39 -23.59
C CYS A 1024 -8.16 -80.94 -23.32
N GLY A 1025 -7.25 -80.05 -22.94
CA GLY A 1025 -5.81 -80.35 -22.77
C GLY A 1025 -4.95 -80.26 -24.04
N THR A 1026 -5.52 -80.00 -25.22
CA THR A 1026 -4.73 -79.70 -26.43
C THR A 1026 -4.31 -78.22 -26.44
N ALA A 1027 -3.03 -77.94 -26.65
CA ALA A 1027 -2.58 -76.56 -26.79
C ALA A 1027 -3.12 -75.95 -28.10
N PRO A 1028 -3.60 -74.69 -28.11
CA PRO A 1028 -4.14 -74.06 -29.33
C PRO A 1028 -3.20 -74.10 -30.54
N GLY A 1029 -1.89 -74.02 -30.32
CA GLY A 1029 -0.88 -74.10 -31.39
C GLY A 1029 -0.79 -75.50 -32.02
N ASP A 1030 -0.91 -76.57 -31.23
CA ASP A 1030 -0.79 -77.94 -31.70
C ASP A 1030 -1.96 -78.33 -32.59
N ILE A 1031 -3.18 -77.90 -32.23
CA ILE A 1031 -4.36 -78.19 -33.04
C ILE A 1031 -4.38 -77.41 -34.36
N LEU A 1032 -3.95 -76.16 -34.35
CA LEU A 1032 -3.80 -75.36 -35.57
C LEU A 1032 -2.72 -75.93 -36.48
N TRP A 1033 -1.62 -76.43 -35.91
CA TRP A 1033 -0.58 -77.11 -36.67
C TRP A 1033 -1.09 -78.42 -37.31
N ALA A 1034 -1.83 -79.23 -36.55
CA ALA A 1034 -2.43 -80.47 -37.06
C ALA A 1034 -3.42 -80.19 -38.20
N ALA A 1035 -4.35 -79.23 -38.02
CA ALA A 1035 -5.33 -78.85 -39.04
C ALA A 1035 -4.64 -78.34 -40.33
N ARG A 1036 -3.60 -77.51 -40.17
CA ARG A 1036 -2.81 -77.00 -41.30
C ARG A 1036 -2.07 -78.12 -42.03
N GLY A 1037 -1.52 -79.09 -41.32
CA GLY A 1037 -0.83 -80.25 -41.90
C GLY A 1037 -1.74 -81.18 -42.71
N PHE A 1038 -3.05 -81.23 -42.41
CA PHE A 1038 -4.03 -81.93 -43.24
C PHE A 1038 -4.47 -81.13 -44.48
N ALA A 1039 -4.28 -79.81 -44.47
CA ALA A 1039 -4.64 -78.92 -45.58
C ALA A 1039 -3.51 -78.79 -46.63
N SER A 1040 -2.25 -78.92 -46.20
CA SER A 1040 -1.06 -78.91 -47.07
C SER A 1040 -0.95 -80.21 -47.86
#